data_AF-L0GYH8-F1
#
_entry.id   AF-L0GYH8-F1
#
_cell.length_a   1.000
_cell.length_b   1.000
_cell.length_c   1.000
_cell.angle_alpha   90.00
_cell.angle_beta   90.00
_cell.angle_gamma   90.00
#
_symmetry.space_group_name_H-M   'P 1'
#
loop_
_entity.id
_entity.type
_entity.pdbx_description
1 polymer ?
#
loop_
_entity_poly.entity_id
_entity_poly.type
_entity_poly.pdbx_seq_one_letter_code
_entity_poly.pdbx_strand_id
1 'polypeptide(L)'
;MYTIVDFEAFSDTTFLWEVLAPDVARAAQPGHFVMLRLHEGSERIPLTVADFDRDKGTITMVIQALGKTTREMAQGYRIGDRFLDFVGPLGLPQQIAQVGHVVLVGGGLGIAPVYPQLRAFKEAGNRVTAIIGFRNQGLVFWEDRFRAHCDDLIICTNDGSYGRPGLVTEALTEILERDRPDLVVAIGPLPMMHACVETTRPFGVETRVSLNTIMVDGTGMCGSCRVTVDGEVKFACVEGPDFDGHKVDFAELIARQQRFRQQESQASEDYAHRCQLEHQLFDEQRRNYKKISQLAPRQVPMPERGAAERACNFEEVNLGYTLDMALQEAERCIQCAKPKCIAGCPVQVDIPRFVRHLLVRDLEGAAAVIREANAFPSICGRVCPQETQCEAHCIIKAKVEPVAIGRLERFIGDSVAAPVPINPTRPEKELGKVAICGSGPAGLAAAADLNKFGCEVTIFEALHVVGGVLRYGIPAFRLPRHIIDREVQQLLDQGVKIETNKVIGRTFTIAHLLDEMGFDAVFVSVGAGAPRFLGIPGESAATVYSANEFLTRVNLMGGNRFPYADTPVRYGRSVVVVGAGNTAMDCLRVAKRLGVPKVTCVYRRSEAEAPARVEELRHAREEGIEFFFLHSPIAVLVDPDGNVQGMTVERMVLGEPDANGRRQPLPTGERFDIECDTLISALGTKANPLVTESTPDLALDRRGNILADDGAPTATQATNLPGVFAGGDIVTGGATVILAMGAGRRAAKSIAAYLGLGKKWPITASDVAAFEASKMTTEVSSGATAGIDPNAPGAALCPKCHRPIEGDEDAYICCADAVLSWRCESCGKVSEGFAFPYGMCPDCGGRLHAATSQRPEGATALNAIRRAFEIELGGHAFYARAAQSTQDPVLEELFGKLADMESQHIATLARRYHTEVPPPTKTFDLERATIYAGIDKRPDGPIDLFEIAIAFEQRAVDFFTSRGDVAPEGSPERELYSELAAEERDHVQLLRTELARYRQGKPGLL
;
A
#
# COMPACT_ATOMS: atom_id res chain seq x y z
N MET A 1 1.17 8.70 -18.16
CA MET A 1 1.87 7.62 -18.89
C MET A 1 1.91 7.95 -20.37
N TYR A 2 3.11 7.92 -20.95
CA TYR A 2 3.42 8.37 -22.30
C TYR A 2 3.54 7.18 -23.24
N THR A 3 2.93 7.25 -24.42
CA THR A 3 2.76 6.11 -25.33
C THR A 3 3.74 6.19 -26.49
N ILE A 4 4.37 5.06 -26.82
CA ILE A 4 5.21 4.94 -28.02
C ILE A 4 4.28 4.72 -29.23
N VAL A 5 4.29 5.66 -30.16
CA VAL A 5 3.44 5.62 -31.37
C VAL A 5 4.18 5.15 -32.61
N ASP A 6 5.51 5.27 -32.63
CA ASP A 6 6.35 4.72 -33.69
C ASP A 6 7.70 4.23 -33.16
N PHE A 7 8.27 3.24 -33.86
CA PHE A 7 9.54 2.61 -33.56
C PHE A 7 10.27 2.27 -34.86
N GLU A 8 11.47 2.82 -35.05
CA GLU A 8 12.33 2.53 -36.19
C GLU A 8 13.74 2.14 -35.70
N ALA A 9 14.24 0.97 -36.08
CA ALA A 9 15.61 0.56 -35.76
C ALA A 9 16.53 0.86 -36.95
N PHE A 10 17.50 1.78 -36.75
CA PHE A 10 18.52 2.09 -37.75
C PHE A 10 19.67 1.08 -37.74
N SER A 11 19.97 0.49 -36.58
CA SER A 11 20.96 -0.58 -36.40
C SER A 11 20.64 -1.40 -35.14
N ASP A 12 21.43 -2.44 -34.86
CA ASP A 12 21.34 -3.24 -33.62
C ASP A 12 21.44 -2.41 -32.33
N THR A 13 21.99 -1.20 -32.42
CA THR A 13 22.23 -0.34 -31.25
C THR A 13 21.62 1.05 -31.38
N THR A 14 20.98 1.41 -32.49
CA THR A 14 20.43 2.75 -32.69
C THR A 14 19.03 2.66 -33.22
N PHE A 15 18.10 3.31 -32.52
CA PHE A 15 16.69 3.28 -32.83
C PHE A 15 16.06 4.64 -32.53
N LEU A 16 14.86 4.83 -33.06
CA LEU A 16 14.03 5.99 -32.91
C LEU A 16 12.75 5.60 -32.18
N TRP A 17 12.35 6.45 -31.25
CA TRP A 17 11.01 6.45 -30.66
C TRP A 17 10.28 7.74 -31.03
N GLU A 18 9.06 7.58 -31.52
CA GLU A 18 8.08 8.67 -31.52
C GLU A 18 7.13 8.46 -30.34
N VAL A 19 7.03 9.48 -29.47
CA VAL A 19 6.24 9.42 -28.24
C VAL A 19 5.13 10.46 -28.28
N LEU A 20 3.91 10.05 -27.95
CA LEU A 20 2.78 10.94 -27.78
C LEU A 20 2.94 11.76 -26.49
N ALA A 21 3.29 13.04 -26.63
CA ALA A 21 3.49 13.99 -25.53
C ALA A 21 3.05 15.41 -25.98
N PRO A 22 1.73 15.67 -26.09
CA PRO A 22 1.22 16.87 -26.76
C PRO A 22 1.68 18.20 -26.14
N ASP A 23 1.75 18.27 -24.82
CA ASP A 23 2.18 19.48 -24.11
C ASP A 23 3.68 19.74 -24.34
N VAL A 24 4.48 18.68 -24.35
CA VAL A 24 5.92 18.75 -24.62
C VAL A 24 6.18 19.17 -26.06
N ALA A 25 5.49 18.55 -27.03
CA ALA A 25 5.60 18.88 -28.45
C ALA A 25 5.25 20.35 -28.75
N ARG A 26 4.25 20.90 -28.06
CA ARG A 26 3.86 22.31 -28.19
C ARG A 26 4.94 23.27 -27.69
N ALA A 27 5.65 22.92 -26.63
CA ALA A 27 6.70 23.77 -26.05
C ALA A 27 8.10 23.50 -26.65
N ALA A 28 8.30 22.37 -27.32
CA ALA A 28 9.60 21.95 -27.84
C ALA A 28 10.17 22.95 -28.87
N GLN A 29 11.48 23.16 -28.76
CA GLN A 29 12.29 23.99 -29.64
C GLN A 29 13.62 23.27 -29.89
N PRO A 30 14.32 23.57 -30.99
CA PRO A 30 15.66 23.04 -31.24
C PRO A 30 16.61 23.31 -30.06
N GLY A 31 17.38 22.31 -29.65
CA GLY A 31 18.28 22.38 -28.49
C GLY A 31 17.69 21.86 -27.17
N HIS A 32 16.37 21.65 -27.10
CA HIS A 32 15.74 21.06 -25.91
C HIS A 32 16.00 19.54 -25.78
N PHE A 33 15.86 19.06 -24.55
CA PHE A 33 15.87 17.64 -24.21
C PHE A 33 14.70 17.30 -23.28
N VAL A 34 14.51 16.01 -22.99
CA VAL A 34 13.51 15.48 -22.07
C VAL A 34 14.17 14.53 -21.06
N MET A 35 13.56 14.37 -19.90
CA MET A 35 13.92 13.35 -18.92
C MET A 35 12.87 12.25 -18.94
N LEU A 36 13.30 10.99 -19.10
CA LEU A 36 12.43 9.82 -19.17
C LEU A 36 12.75 8.83 -18.04
N ARG A 37 11.71 8.20 -17.49
CA ARG A 37 11.83 7.05 -16.56
C ARG A 37 10.86 5.95 -16.97
N LEU A 38 11.37 4.73 -17.10
CA LEU A 38 10.63 3.58 -17.64
C LEU A 38 9.59 3.05 -16.66
N HIS A 39 10.02 2.67 -15.46
CA HIS A 39 9.18 2.03 -14.46
C HIS A 39 9.60 2.44 -13.04
N GLU A 40 8.90 1.92 -12.02
CA GLU A 40 9.28 2.17 -10.63
C GLU A 40 10.65 1.55 -10.31
N GLY A 41 11.56 2.33 -9.73
CA GLY A 41 12.95 1.91 -9.49
C GLY A 41 13.91 2.00 -10.69
N SER A 42 13.45 2.35 -11.90
CA SER A 42 14.37 2.63 -13.02
C SER A 42 15.01 4.03 -12.87
N GLU A 43 16.16 4.24 -13.50
CA GLU A 43 16.81 5.55 -13.52
C GLU A 43 16.04 6.58 -14.37
N ARG A 44 16.33 7.86 -14.13
CA ARG A 44 15.89 8.98 -14.97
C ARG A 44 16.99 9.31 -15.96
N ILE A 45 16.71 9.19 -17.25
CA ILE A 45 17.70 9.42 -18.30
C ILE A 45 17.37 10.69 -19.11
N PRO A 46 18.37 11.53 -19.42
CA PRO A 46 18.20 12.62 -20.37
C PRO A 46 18.23 12.08 -21.81
N LEU A 47 17.27 12.49 -22.64
CA LEU A 47 17.21 12.16 -24.06
C LEU A 47 16.94 13.43 -24.85
N THR A 48 17.73 13.68 -25.89
CA THR A 48 17.57 14.89 -26.68
C THR A 48 16.32 14.81 -27.56
N VAL A 49 15.65 15.95 -27.72
CA VAL A 49 14.55 16.08 -28.69
C VAL A 49 15.16 16.15 -30.08
N ALA A 50 15.02 15.07 -30.84
CA ALA A 50 15.56 14.95 -32.19
C ALA A 50 14.62 15.53 -33.26
N ASP A 51 13.31 15.47 -33.02
CA ASP A 51 12.29 16.20 -33.78
C ASP A 51 10.99 16.33 -32.96
N PHE A 52 10.05 17.13 -33.44
CA PHE A 52 8.73 17.28 -32.82
C PHE A 52 7.66 17.67 -33.85
N ASP A 53 6.46 17.12 -33.70
CA ASP A 53 5.29 17.45 -34.51
C ASP A 53 4.19 18.01 -33.59
N ARG A 54 3.87 19.29 -33.78
CA ARG A 54 2.91 20.02 -32.94
C ARG A 54 1.47 19.62 -33.22
N ASP A 55 1.18 19.19 -34.44
CA ASP A 55 -0.17 18.82 -34.87
C ASP A 55 -0.50 17.39 -34.42
N LYS A 56 0.46 16.47 -34.54
CA LYS A 56 0.35 15.11 -33.99
C LYS A 56 0.55 15.06 -32.47
N GLY A 57 1.17 16.07 -31.89
CA GLY A 57 1.50 16.13 -30.47
C GLY A 57 2.61 15.15 -30.08
N THR A 58 3.57 14.90 -30.97
CA THR A 58 4.61 13.88 -30.79
C THR A 58 6.01 14.47 -30.65
N ILE A 59 6.84 13.79 -29.86
CA ILE A 59 8.26 14.04 -29.71
C ILE A 59 9.03 12.86 -30.29
N THR A 60 9.99 13.13 -31.16
CA THR A 60 10.92 12.15 -31.70
C THR A 60 12.22 12.17 -30.92
N MET A 61 12.68 11.00 -30.49
CA MET A 61 13.98 10.78 -29.86
C MET A 61 14.75 9.73 -30.63
N VAL A 62 16.04 9.97 -30.86
CA VAL A 62 16.95 8.95 -31.38
C VAL A 62 17.86 8.52 -30.25
N ILE A 63 17.97 7.21 -30.04
CA ILE A 63 18.59 6.63 -28.85
C ILE A 63 19.61 5.60 -29.29
N GLN A 64 20.75 5.57 -28.59
CA GLN A 64 21.74 4.51 -28.73
C GLN A 64 21.72 3.58 -27.50
N ALA A 65 21.51 2.29 -27.73
CA ALA A 65 21.44 1.25 -26.70
C ALA A 65 22.82 0.89 -26.13
N LEU A 66 23.38 1.77 -25.29
CA LEU A 66 24.71 1.60 -24.69
C LEU A 66 24.66 1.00 -23.28
N GLY A 67 23.86 1.59 -22.39
CA GLY A 67 23.69 1.15 -20.99
C GLY A 67 22.46 0.29 -20.77
N LYS A 68 22.33 -0.31 -19.58
CA LYS A 68 21.19 -1.14 -19.15
C LYS A 68 19.84 -0.58 -19.62
N THR A 69 19.50 0.63 -19.18
CA THR A 69 18.17 1.24 -19.43
C THR A 69 17.91 1.43 -20.92
N THR A 70 18.88 1.92 -21.68
CA THR A 70 18.72 2.10 -23.13
C THR A 70 18.63 0.78 -23.90
N ARG A 71 19.22 -0.32 -23.39
CA ARG A 71 19.04 -1.67 -23.95
C ARG A 71 17.66 -2.22 -23.63
N GLU A 72 17.18 -1.98 -22.42
CA GLU A 72 15.82 -2.31 -21.99
C GLU A 72 14.77 -1.59 -22.85
N MET A 73 15.00 -0.32 -23.18
CA MET A 73 14.18 0.41 -24.16
C MET A 73 14.13 -0.31 -25.51
N ALA A 74 15.29 -0.64 -26.08
CA ALA A 74 15.37 -1.29 -27.38
C ALA A 74 14.71 -2.68 -27.41
N GLN A 75 14.87 -3.47 -26.34
CA GLN A 75 14.49 -4.88 -26.31
C GLN A 75 13.10 -5.13 -25.70
N GLY A 76 12.71 -4.35 -24.70
CA GLY A 76 11.54 -4.57 -23.86
C GLY A 76 10.29 -3.79 -24.25
N TYR A 77 10.40 -2.76 -25.09
CA TYR A 77 9.27 -1.89 -25.45
C TYR A 77 8.96 -1.95 -26.95
N ARG A 78 7.69 -1.85 -27.30
CA ARG A 78 7.12 -1.89 -28.65
C ARG A 78 6.12 -0.75 -28.86
N ILE A 79 5.69 -0.57 -30.10
CA ILE A 79 4.62 0.37 -30.44
C ILE A 79 3.35 0.01 -29.66
N GLY A 80 2.73 0.99 -29.02
CA GLY A 80 1.58 0.83 -28.13
C GLY A 80 1.95 0.74 -26.65
N ASP A 81 3.20 0.40 -26.31
CA ASP A 81 3.65 0.36 -24.92
C ASP A 81 3.74 1.76 -24.32
N ARG A 82 3.66 1.81 -22.99
CA ARG A 82 3.68 3.04 -22.21
C ARG A 82 4.74 2.96 -21.14
N PHE A 83 5.31 4.11 -20.80
CA PHE A 83 6.28 4.22 -19.71
C PHE A 83 5.85 5.29 -18.69
N LEU A 84 6.47 5.22 -17.51
CA LEU A 84 6.00 5.88 -16.30
C LEU A 84 6.10 7.40 -16.38
N ASP A 85 7.32 7.96 -16.50
CA ASP A 85 7.56 9.39 -16.41
C ASP A 85 8.23 9.95 -17.69
N PHE A 86 7.79 11.14 -18.10
CA PHE A 86 8.38 11.95 -19.16
C PHE A 86 8.25 13.42 -18.77
N VAL A 87 9.36 14.14 -18.74
CA VAL A 87 9.41 15.54 -18.31
C VAL A 87 10.16 16.35 -19.35
N GLY A 88 9.54 17.41 -19.83
CA GLY A 88 10.18 18.41 -20.66
C GLY A 88 9.20 19.30 -21.41
N PRO A 89 9.67 20.07 -22.40
CA PRO A 89 11.08 20.19 -22.76
C PRO A 89 11.88 20.87 -21.64
N LEU A 90 13.16 20.52 -21.52
CA LEU A 90 14.12 21.07 -20.55
C LEU A 90 15.34 21.65 -21.27
N GLY A 91 16.11 22.44 -20.53
CA GLY A 91 17.21 23.24 -21.05
C GLY A 91 16.72 24.53 -21.72
N LEU A 92 17.67 25.39 -22.07
CA LEU A 92 17.44 26.53 -22.94
C LEU A 92 17.44 26.08 -24.40
N PRO A 93 16.58 26.69 -25.24
CA PRO A 93 16.62 26.44 -26.67
C PRO A 93 17.90 27.00 -27.28
N GLN A 94 18.31 26.43 -28.41
CA GLN A 94 19.42 26.96 -29.18
C GLN A 94 19.12 28.39 -29.62
N GLN A 95 20.10 29.29 -29.49
CA GLN A 95 19.91 30.67 -29.93
C GLN A 95 20.07 30.75 -31.45
N ILE A 96 18.93 30.73 -32.15
CA ILE A 96 18.89 30.84 -33.61
C ILE A 96 18.87 32.32 -34.00
N ALA A 97 19.82 32.73 -34.83
CA ALA A 97 19.93 34.08 -35.39
C ALA A 97 20.37 34.03 -36.86
N GLN A 98 20.15 35.11 -37.60
CA GLN A 98 20.65 35.27 -38.96
C GLN A 98 22.09 35.82 -38.90
N VAL A 99 23.07 34.93 -38.92
CA VAL A 99 24.50 35.23 -38.75
C VAL A 99 25.31 35.17 -40.04
N GLY A 100 24.80 34.50 -41.09
CA GLY A 100 25.50 34.35 -42.37
C GLY A 100 25.68 32.89 -42.75
N HIS A 101 26.89 32.36 -42.59
CA HIS A 101 27.24 30.96 -42.85
C HIS A 101 27.42 30.17 -41.55
N VAL A 102 26.57 29.17 -41.35
CA VAL A 102 26.61 28.27 -40.18
C VAL A 102 27.06 26.88 -40.60
N VAL A 103 28.05 26.32 -39.91
CA VAL A 103 28.48 24.93 -40.09
C VAL A 103 28.02 24.11 -38.89
N LEU A 104 27.19 23.09 -39.13
CA LEU A 104 26.74 22.18 -38.09
C LEU A 104 27.46 20.84 -38.23
N VAL A 105 28.18 20.45 -37.18
CA VAL A 105 29.01 19.24 -37.11
C VAL A 105 28.36 18.24 -36.17
N GLY A 106 27.94 17.09 -36.70
CA GLY A 106 27.32 16.00 -35.95
C GLY A 106 28.19 14.74 -35.94
N GLY A 107 28.31 14.08 -34.80
CA GLY A 107 29.01 12.79 -34.69
C GLY A 107 28.15 11.69 -34.06
N GLY A 108 27.96 10.59 -34.77
CA GLY A 108 27.18 9.44 -34.30
C GLY A 108 25.76 9.86 -33.87
N LEU A 109 25.37 9.57 -32.63
CA LEU A 109 24.05 9.98 -32.10
C LEU A 109 23.85 11.51 -32.07
N GLY A 110 24.94 12.28 -31.99
CA GLY A 110 24.89 13.75 -32.00
C GLY A 110 24.33 14.34 -33.30
N ILE A 111 24.17 13.55 -34.36
CA ILE A 111 23.53 13.97 -35.61
C ILE A 111 22.02 14.23 -35.41
N ALA A 112 21.37 13.44 -34.56
CA ALA A 112 19.95 13.57 -34.28
C ALA A 112 19.55 14.95 -33.72
N PRO A 113 20.25 15.52 -32.72
CA PRO A 113 19.99 16.88 -32.26
C PRO A 113 20.54 17.99 -33.16
N VAL A 114 21.47 17.69 -34.08
CA VAL A 114 21.93 18.66 -35.07
C VAL A 114 20.82 18.98 -36.08
N TYR A 115 20.07 17.97 -36.52
CA TYR A 115 19.03 18.14 -37.54
C TYR A 115 18.01 19.26 -37.24
N PRO A 116 17.34 19.31 -36.06
CA PRO A 116 16.38 20.36 -35.76
C PRO A 116 17.03 21.75 -35.68
N GLN A 117 18.29 21.84 -35.22
CA GLN A 117 19.03 23.10 -35.21
C GLN A 117 19.39 23.56 -36.62
N LEU A 118 19.82 22.64 -37.49
CA LEU A 118 20.14 22.92 -38.89
C LEU A 118 18.92 23.46 -39.64
N ARG A 119 17.77 22.78 -39.48
CA ARG A 119 16.49 23.22 -40.06
C ARG A 119 16.14 24.63 -39.61
N ALA A 120 16.26 24.92 -38.31
CA ALA A 120 15.94 26.24 -37.77
C ALA A 120 16.91 27.35 -38.27
N PHE A 121 18.21 27.08 -38.36
CA PHE A 121 19.16 28.06 -38.94
C PHE A 121 18.89 28.30 -40.42
N LYS A 122 18.49 27.26 -41.18
CA LYS A 122 18.10 27.39 -42.59
C LYS A 122 16.85 28.24 -42.75
N GLU A 123 15.83 27.97 -41.95
CA GLU A 123 14.57 28.74 -41.91
C GLU A 123 14.79 30.21 -41.50
N ALA A 124 15.78 30.48 -40.64
CA ALA A 124 16.20 31.83 -40.28
C ALA A 124 16.99 32.57 -41.39
N GLY A 125 17.20 31.95 -42.56
CA GLY A 125 17.82 32.58 -43.73
C GLY A 125 19.34 32.49 -43.80
N ASN A 126 19.96 31.58 -43.04
CA ASN A 126 21.41 31.35 -43.11
C ASN A 126 21.78 30.40 -44.26
N ARG A 127 23.01 30.54 -44.77
CA ARG A 127 23.67 29.47 -45.53
C ARG A 127 24.09 28.41 -44.51
N VAL A 128 23.68 27.16 -44.68
CA VAL A 128 24.01 26.08 -43.73
C VAL A 128 24.76 24.94 -44.41
N THR A 129 25.88 24.55 -43.79
CA THR A 129 26.66 23.38 -44.19
C THR A 129 26.60 22.34 -43.08
N ALA A 130 26.25 21.10 -43.42
CA ALA A 130 26.26 20.00 -42.47
C ALA A 130 27.49 19.12 -42.69
N ILE A 131 28.21 18.81 -41.61
CA ILE A 131 29.27 17.80 -41.57
C ILE A 131 28.83 16.70 -40.62
N ILE A 132 28.46 15.54 -41.15
CA ILE A 132 27.96 14.42 -40.34
C ILE A 132 28.94 13.24 -40.39
N GLY A 133 29.35 12.77 -39.21
CA GLY A 133 30.38 11.75 -39.03
C GLY A 133 29.85 10.45 -38.45
N PHE A 134 30.21 9.34 -39.09
CA PHE A 134 29.89 7.98 -38.64
C PHE A 134 31.15 7.10 -38.57
N ARG A 135 31.06 5.97 -37.86
CA ARG A 135 32.17 4.99 -37.84
C ARG A 135 32.28 4.22 -39.16
N ASN A 136 31.15 3.88 -39.76
CA ASN A 136 31.02 3.13 -41.02
C ASN A 136 29.65 3.38 -41.68
N GLN A 137 29.47 2.92 -42.92
CA GLN A 137 28.26 3.07 -43.73
C GLN A 137 27.00 2.52 -43.05
N GLY A 138 27.10 1.41 -42.33
CA GLY A 138 25.96 0.75 -41.69
C GLY A 138 25.34 1.52 -40.52
N LEU A 139 25.97 2.61 -40.08
CA LEU A 139 25.46 3.50 -39.03
C LEU A 139 24.87 4.80 -39.59
N VAL A 140 24.96 5.03 -40.89
CA VAL A 140 24.48 6.27 -41.52
C VAL A 140 22.95 6.29 -41.46
N PHE A 141 22.38 7.34 -40.85
CA PHE A 141 20.94 7.57 -40.80
C PHE A 141 20.62 9.03 -41.14
N TRP A 142 19.39 9.28 -41.60
CA TRP A 142 18.83 10.61 -41.91
C TRP A 142 19.59 11.45 -42.96
N GLU A 143 20.39 10.83 -43.83
CA GLU A 143 21.04 11.53 -44.94
C GLU A 143 20.03 12.34 -45.78
N ASP A 144 18.90 11.74 -46.16
CA ASP A 144 17.87 12.39 -46.98
C ASP A 144 17.26 13.60 -46.28
N ARG A 145 17.07 13.52 -44.96
CA ARG A 145 16.55 14.63 -44.15
C ARG A 145 17.51 15.81 -44.15
N PHE A 146 18.79 15.55 -43.96
CA PHE A 146 19.83 16.58 -44.02
C PHE A 146 19.94 17.20 -45.41
N ARG A 147 20.03 16.37 -46.45
CA ARG A 147 20.13 16.81 -47.85
C ARG A 147 19.00 17.74 -48.27
N ALA A 148 17.81 17.56 -47.71
CA ALA A 148 16.65 18.42 -47.98
C ALA A 148 16.76 19.83 -47.35
N HIS A 149 17.60 20.04 -46.33
CA HIS A 149 17.61 21.27 -45.51
C HIS A 149 18.97 21.94 -45.40
N CYS A 150 20.02 21.42 -46.04
CA CYS A 150 21.34 22.05 -46.09
C CYS A 150 21.72 22.52 -47.50
N ASP A 151 22.57 23.55 -47.57
CA ASP A 151 23.17 24.01 -48.83
C ASP A 151 24.34 23.12 -49.27
N ASP A 152 25.07 22.56 -48.31
CA ASP A 152 26.18 21.66 -48.53
C ASP A 152 26.16 20.55 -47.46
N LEU A 153 26.28 19.29 -47.89
CA LEU A 153 26.28 18.11 -47.02
C LEU A 153 27.57 17.33 -47.22
N ILE A 154 28.36 17.22 -46.16
CA ILE A 154 29.57 16.41 -46.11
C ILE A 154 29.34 15.26 -45.15
N ILE A 155 29.39 14.04 -45.67
CA ILE A 155 29.30 12.81 -44.88
C ILE A 155 30.71 12.26 -44.73
N CYS A 156 31.16 12.05 -43.50
CA CYS A 156 32.46 11.45 -43.20
C CYS A 156 32.28 10.06 -42.57
N THR A 157 33.07 9.09 -43.00
CA THR A 157 33.21 7.80 -42.32
C THR A 157 34.66 7.54 -41.91
N ASN A 158 34.83 7.10 -40.65
CA ASN A 158 36.16 6.84 -40.10
C ASN A 158 36.91 5.74 -40.85
N ASP A 159 36.19 4.72 -41.36
CA ASP A 159 36.76 3.60 -42.12
C ASP A 159 36.77 3.82 -43.64
N GLY A 160 36.26 4.97 -44.11
CA GLY A 160 36.16 5.29 -45.54
C GLY A 160 35.11 4.48 -46.31
N SER A 161 34.22 3.77 -45.62
CA SER A 161 33.19 2.94 -46.26
C SER A 161 32.13 3.73 -47.03
N TYR A 162 31.90 5.00 -46.68
CA TYR A 162 30.91 5.86 -47.35
C TYR A 162 31.23 7.36 -47.23
N GLY A 163 30.92 8.13 -48.27
CA GLY A 163 31.23 9.55 -48.32
C GLY A 163 32.73 9.81 -48.31
N ARG A 164 33.16 10.80 -47.51
CA ARG A 164 34.56 11.18 -47.34
C ARG A 164 35.25 10.29 -46.30
N PRO A 165 36.43 9.73 -46.58
CA PRO A 165 37.23 9.05 -45.57
C PRO A 165 37.84 10.07 -44.59
N GLY A 166 37.83 9.75 -43.30
CA GLY A 166 38.50 10.55 -42.27
C GLY A 166 37.55 11.16 -41.23
N LEU A 167 38.10 12.01 -40.37
CA LEU A 167 37.35 12.63 -39.27
C LEU A 167 36.57 13.88 -39.73
N VAL A 168 35.48 14.20 -39.03
CA VAL A 168 34.70 15.42 -39.29
C VAL A 168 35.52 16.71 -39.14
N THR A 169 36.57 16.69 -38.32
CA THR A 169 37.48 17.82 -38.13
C THR A 169 38.29 18.13 -39.38
N GLU A 170 38.67 17.13 -40.18
CA GLU A 170 39.38 17.35 -41.45
C GLU A 170 38.49 18.03 -42.49
N ALA A 171 37.20 17.72 -42.50
CA ALA A 171 36.21 18.42 -43.32
C ALA A 171 35.95 19.84 -42.81
N LEU A 172 35.91 20.01 -41.49
CA LEU A 172 35.76 21.31 -40.86
C LEU A 172 36.94 22.23 -41.19
N THR A 173 38.18 21.74 -41.13
CA THR A 173 39.39 22.50 -41.49
C THR A 173 39.31 23.04 -42.91
N GLU A 174 38.94 22.21 -43.88
CA GLU A 174 38.82 22.65 -45.28
C GLU A 174 37.77 23.75 -45.47
N ILE A 175 36.64 23.68 -44.76
CA ILE A 175 35.60 24.72 -44.80
C ILE A 175 36.10 26.01 -44.13
N LEU A 176 36.82 25.91 -43.01
CA LEU A 176 37.42 27.06 -42.33
C LEU A 176 38.46 27.76 -43.20
N GLU A 177 39.25 27.01 -43.95
CA GLU A 177 40.24 27.55 -44.90
C GLU A 177 39.58 28.18 -46.13
N ARG A 178 38.50 27.58 -46.64
CA ARG A 178 37.85 27.97 -47.89
C ARG A 178 36.83 29.10 -47.73
N ASP A 179 35.88 28.93 -46.80
CA ASP A 179 34.67 29.75 -46.69
C ASP A 179 34.67 30.66 -45.44
N ARG A 180 35.43 30.31 -44.39
CA ARG A 180 35.42 31.00 -43.07
C ARG A 180 33.99 31.24 -42.53
N PRO A 181 33.31 30.19 -42.03
CA PRO A 181 31.96 30.33 -41.48
C PRO A 181 31.89 31.29 -40.29
N ASP A 182 30.73 31.90 -40.09
CA ASP A 182 30.46 32.84 -39.00
C ASP A 182 30.20 32.11 -37.67
N LEU A 183 29.63 30.90 -37.73
CA LEU A 183 29.30 30.09 -36.56
C LEU A 183 29.49 28.60 -36.85
N VAL A 184 30.11 27.90 -35.90
CA VAL A 184 30.18 26.43 -35.87
C VAL A 184 29.36 25.90 -34.71
N VAL A 185 28.49 24.93 -34.95
CA VAL A 185 27.77 24.19 -33.91
C VAL A 185 28.21 22.74 -33.95
N ALA A 186 28.87 22.24 -32.90
CA ALA A 186 29.35 20.87 -32.84
C ALA A 186 28.62 20.06 -31.77
N ILE A 187 28.02 18.94 -32.16
CA ILE A 187 27.27 18.05 -31.27
C ILE A 187 27.67 16.60 -31.51
N GLY A 188 28.13 15.93 -30.46
CA GLY A 188 28.54 14.53 -30.53
C GLY A 188 29.31 14.10 -29.29
N PRO A 189 30.15 13.06 -29.38
CA PRO A 189 31.01 12.64 -28.28
C PRO A 189 31.92 13.79 -27.80
N LEU A 190 32.16 13.89 -26.49
CA LEU A 190 33.03 14.94 -25.92
C LEU A 190 34.38 15.09 -26.64
N PRO A 191 35.11 14.00 -27.00
CA PRO A 191 36.37 14.14 -27.74
C PRO A 191 36.21 14.80 -29.11
N MET A 192 35.10 14.55 -29.80
CA MET A 192 34.82 15.16 -31.09
C MET A 192 34.49 16.64 -30.95
N MET A 193 33.63 17.00 -29.98
CA MET A 193 33.29 18.40 -29.72
C MET A 193 34.53 19.21 -29.32
N HIS A 194 35.37 18.66 -28.43
CA HIS A 194 36.65 19.26 -28.08
C HIS A 194 37.56 19.44 -29.30
N ALA A 195 37.67 18.43 -30.15
CA ALA A 195 38.49 18.53 -31.37
C ALA A 195 37.96 19.58 -32.35
N CYS A 196 36.63 19.73 -32.49
CA CYS A 196 36.04 20.80 -33.31
C CYS A 196 36.38 22.19 -32.75
N VAL A 197 36.29 22.39 -31.43
CA VAL A 197 36.67 23.63 -30.74
C VAL A 197 38.14 23.96 -30.96
N GLU A 198 39.04 22.99 -30.85
CA GLU A 198 40.48 23.23 -31.09
C GLU A 198 40.79 23.44 -32.57
N THR A 199 39.98 22.90 -33.49
CA THR A 199 40.11 23.14 -34.93
C THR A 199 39.70 24.56 -35.32
N THR A 200 38.68 25.12 -34.68
CA THR A 200 38.17 26.48 -34.97
C THR A 200 38.94 27.59 -34.25
N ARG A 201 39.59 27.28 -33.12
CA ARG A 201 40.33 28.24 -32.28
C ARG A 201 41.36 29.09 -33.05
N PRO A 202 42.21 28.55 -33.96
CA PRO A 202 43.16 29.35 -34.72
C PRO A 202 42.51 30.32 -35.72
N PHE A 203 41.28 30.02 -36.15
CA PHE A 203 40.52 30.83 -37.11
C PHE A 203 39.68 31.91 -36.42
N GLY A 204 39.53 31.86 -35.09
CA GLY A 204 38.72 32.81 -34.33
C GLY A 204 37.23 32.73 -34.63
N VAL A 205 36.75 31.58 -35.12
CA VAL A 205 35.34 31.35 -35.45
C VAL A 205 34.57 30.93 -34.22
N GLU A 206 33.43 31.58 -33.95
CA GLU A 206 32.57 31.24 -32.82
C GLU A 206 32.12 29.78 -32.91
N THR A 207 32.30 29.02 -31.83
CA THR A 207 32.00 27.59 -31.79
C THR A 207 31.14 27.23 -30.60
N ARG A 208 29.91 26.78 -30.84
CA ARG A 208 28.99 26.29 -29.82
C ARG A 208 29.01 24.77 -29.73
N VAL A 209 28.90 24.25 -28.51
CA VAL A 209 28.86 22.81 -28.23
C VAL A 209 27.67 22.45 -27.36
N SER A 210 26.93 21.41 -27.74
CA SER A 210 25.82 20.87 -26.96
C SER A 210 26.33 19.82 -25.98
N LEU A 211 26.48 20.18 -24.71
CA LEU A 211 27.09 19.32 -23.71
C LEU A 211 26.13 18.23 -23.22
N ASN A 212 26.50 16.96 -23.41
CA ASN A 212 25.81 15.81 -22.82
C ASN A 212 26.42 15.47 -21.44
N THR A 213 26.06 16.25 -20.42
CA THR A 213 26.55 16.05 -19.04
C THR A 213 25.71 14.99 -18.31
N ILE A 214 26.20 14.46 -17.18
CA ILE A 214 25.41 13.53 -16.36
C ILE A 214 24.27 14.29 -15.68
N MET A 215 23.02 13.99 -16.03
CA MET A 215 21.81 14.64 -15.50
C MET A 215 20.94 13.65 -14.71
N VAL A 216 20.27 14.13 -13.66
CA VAL A 216 19.39 13.29 -12.80
C VAL A 216 17.99 13.89 -12.71
N ASP A 217 17.88 15.19 -12.36
CA ASP A 217 16.58 15.87 -12.28
C ASP A 217 16.17 16.56 -13.59
N GLY A 218 17.14 17.10 -14.34
CA GLY A 218 16.94 17.96 -15.50
C GLY A 218 16.55 19.42 -15.18
N THR A 219 16.49 19.80 -13.90
CA THR A 219 16.02 21.11 -13.42
C THR A 219 17.05 21.86 -12.57
N GLY A 220 18.24 21.30 -12.37
CA GLY A 220 19.38 21.95 -11.72
C GLY A 220 19.46 21.77 -10.19
N MET A 221 18.43 21.21 -9.55
CA MET A 221 18.37 21.07 -8.08
C MET A 221 19.49 20.18 -7.51
N CYS A 222 19.89 19.14 -8.23
CA CYS A 222 20.89 18.15 -7.81
C CYS A 222 22.33 18.57 -8.10
N GLY A 223 22.54 19.54 -9.00
CA GLY A 223 23.86 19.97 -9.44
C GLY A 223 24.74 18.91 -10.11
N SER A 224 24.17 17.78 -10.56
CA SER A 224 24.91 16.74 -11.28
C SER A 224 25.44 17.22 -12.63
N CYS A 225 24.60 17.99 -13.35
CA CYS A 225 24.82 18.47 -14.71
C CYS A 225 25.86 19.62 -14.81
N ARG A 226 26.51 19.96 -13.68
CA ARG A 226 27.42 21.10 -13.58
C ARG A 226 28.67 20.95 -14.45
N VAL A 227 29.10 22.08 -14.98
CA VAL A 227 30.29 22.25 -15.82
C VAL A 227 30.88 23.64 -15.58
N THR A 228 32.21 23.76 -15.57
CA THR A 228 32.87 25.07 -15.53
C THR A 228 32.94 25.67 -16.94
N VAL A 229 32.40 26.88 -17.09
CA VAL A 229 32.42 27.69 -18.32
C VAL A 229 32.86 29.10 -17.97
N ASP A 230 33.94 29.58 -18.60
CA ASP A 230 34.52 30.92 -18.34
C ASP A 230 34.92 31.14 -16.86
N GLY A 231 35.35 30.08 -16.18
CA GLY A 231 35.71 30.11 -14.76
C GLY A 231 34.52 30.10 -13.78
N GLU A 232 33.29 30.06 -14.28
CA GLU A 232 32.07 29.96 -13.46
C GLU A 232 31.43 28.58 -13.58
N VAL A 233 30.86 28.08 -12.48
CA VAL A 233 30.07 26.85 -12.50
C VAL A 233 28.70 27.14 -13.10
N LYS A 234 28.38 26.47 -14.20
CA LYS A 234 27.08 26.50 -14.89
C LYS A 234 26.40 25.14 -14.83
N PHE A 235 25.08 25.11 -14.96
CA PHE A 235 24.26 23.89 -14.97
C PHE A 235 23.74 23.60 -16.37
N ALA A 236 24.29 22.60 -17.06
CA ALA A 236 23.92 22.27 -18.44
C ALA A 236 22.42 21.99 -18.65
N CYS A 237 21.73 21.54 -17.60
CA CYS A 237 20.31 21.21 -17.64
C CYS A 237 19.37 22.44 -17.52
N VAL A 238 19.87 23.59 -17.07
CA VAL A 238 19.07 24.82 -16.87
C VAL A 238 19.60 25.97 -17.70
N GLU A 239 20.92 26.11 -17.78
CA GLU A 239 21.63 27.18 -18.49
C GLU A 239 22.16 26.71 -19.86
N GLY A 240 22.04 25.41 -20.17
CA GLY A 240 22.46 24.78 -21.41
C GLY A 240 21.31 24.01 -22.09
N PRO A 241 21.59 23.10 -23.04
CA PRO A 241 22.86 22.36 -23.16
C PRO A 241 23.93 23.04 -24.04
N ASP A 242 23.58 24.10 -24.77
CA ASP A 242 24.47 24.74 -25.75
C ASP A 242 25.35 25.85 -25.14
N PHE A 243 26.66 25.62 -25.06
CA PHE A 243 27.65 26.57 -24.50
C PHE A 243 28.68 27.02 -25.54
N ASP A 244 29.38 28.13 -25.27
CA ASP A 244 30.58 28.52 -26.01
C ASP A 244 31.70 27.51 -25.72
N GLY A 245 32.05 26.72 -26.73
CA GLY A 245 33.03 25.66 -26.63
C GLY A 245 34.42 26.16 -26.28
N HIS A 246 34.81 27.38 -26.65
CA HIS A 246 36.14 27.90 -26.32
C HIS A 246 36.33 28.19 -24.83
N LYS A 247 35.22 28.31 -24.08
CA LYS A 247 35.17 28.64 -22.65
C LYS A 247 34.92 27.45 -21.74
N VAL A 248 34.60 26.27 -22.30
CA VAL A 248 34.28 25.05 -21.54
C VAL A 248 35.56 24.38 -21.02
N ASP A 249 35.57 24.01 -19.74
CA ASP A 249 36.59 23.11 -19.19
C ASP A 249 36.29 21.65 -19.59
N PHE A 250 36.80 21.24 -20.75
CA PHE A 250 36.64 19.87 -21.24
C PHE A 250 37.37 18.83 -20.37
N ALA A 251 38.47 19.19 -19.71
CA ALA A 251 39.23 18.26 -18.88
C ALA A 251 38.42 17.87 -17.63
N GLU A 252 37.83 18.86 -16.96
CA GLU A 252 36.88 18.65 -15.87
C GLU A 252 35.70 17.80 -16.36
N LEU A 253 35.08 18.18 -17.48
CA LEU A 253 33.87 17.53 -17.97
C LEU A 253 34.10 16.06 -18.33
N ILE A 254 35.23 15.73 -18.97
CA ILE A 254 35.62 14.35 -19.28
C ILE A 254 35.83 13.52 -18.00
N ALA A 255 36.52 14.08 -17.00
CA ALA A 255 36.73 13.39 -15.72
C ALA A 255 35.39 13.13 -15.02
N ARG A 256 34.46 14.09 -15.05
CA ARG A 256 33.12 13.96 -14.47
C ARG A 256 32.29 12.87 -15.16
N GLN A 257 32.36 12.76 -16.48
CA GLN A 257 31.63 11.73 -17.24
C GLN A 257 32.05 10.30 -16.89
N GLN A 258 33.30 10.10 -16.45
CA GLN A 258 33.83 8.75 -16.17
C GLN A 258 33.48 8.21 -14.77
N ARG A 259 32.89 9.02 -13.89
CA ARG A 259 32.73 8.69 -12.45
C ARG A 259 31.88 7.45 -12.14
N PHE A 260 30.97 7.07 -13.05
CA PHE A 260 30.06 5.91 -12.87
C PHE A 260 30.35 4.74 -13.81
N ARG A 261 31.46 4.78 -14.55
CA ARG A 261 31.76 3.80 -15.58
C ARG A 261 31.79 2.35 -15.05
N GLN A 262 32.27 2.14 -13.83
CA GLN A 262 32.30 0.81 -13.21
C GLN A 262 30.89 0.30 -12.88
N GLN A 263 30.06 1.15 -12.27
CA GLN A 263 28.68 0.83 -11.92
C GLN A 263 27.82 0.58 -13.16
N GLU A 264 27.97 1.42 -14.19
CA GLU A 264 27.27 1.26 -15.47
C GLU A 264 27.68 -0.03 -16.20
N SER A 265 28.96 -0.42 -16.16
CA SER A 265 29.45 -1.69 -16.70
C SER A 265 28.83 -2.87 -15.95
N GLN A 266 28.89 -2.87 -14.62
CA GLN A 266 28.30 -3.93 -13.80
C GLN A 266 26.80 -4.07 -14.04
N ALA A 267 26.04 -2.96 -14.04
CA ALA A 267 24.61 -2.98 -14.31
C ALA A 267 24.28 -3.51 -15.72
N SER A 268 25.12 -3.20 -16.70
CA SER A 268 24.96 -3.68 -18.07
C SER A 268 25.31 -5.17 -18.23
N GLU A 269 26.31 -5.65 -17.49
CA GLU A 269 26.68 -7.06 -17.41
C GLU A 269 25.60 -7.88 -16.70
N ASP A 270 25.10 -7.39 -15.56
CA ASP A 270 24.01 -8.03 -14.80
C ASP A 270 22.72 -8.11 -15.63
N TYR A 271 22.41 -7.07 -16.40
CA TYR A 271 21.26 -7.07 -17.30
C TYR A 271 21.44 -8.01 -18.50
N ALA A 272 22.64 -8.08 -19.07
CA ALA A 272 22.95 -9.02 -20.14
C ALA A 272 23.04 -10.47 -19.63
N HIS A 273 23.25 -10.67 -18.32
CA HIS A 273 23.29 -11.98 -17.71
C HIS A 273 21.91 -12.63 -17.74
N ARG A 274 21.71 -13.56 -18.68
CA ARG A 274 20.59 -14.49 -18.61
C ARG A 274 20.79 -15.42 -17.43
N CYS A 275 19.99 -15.22 -16.38
CA CYS A 275 20.02 -16.06 -15.20
C CYS A 275 19.85 -17.52 -15.63
N GLN A 276 20.79 -18.39 -15.27
CA GLN A 276 20.72 -19.80 -15.63
C GLN A 276 19.44 -20.46 -15.06
N LEU A 277 18.93 -19.95 -13.94
CA LEU A 277 17.66 -20.39 -13.37
C LEU A 277 16.47 -20.01 -14.25
N GLU A 278 16.45 -18.80 -14.81
CA GLU A 278 15.40 -18.33 -15.72
C GLU A 278 15.37 -19.17 -17.00
N HIS A 279 16.53 -19.38 -17.63
CA HIS A 279 16.68 -20.26 -18.79
C HIS A 279 16.18 -21.69 -18.48
N GLN A 280 16.58 -22.26 -17.34
CA GLN A 280 16.10 -23.57 -16.94
C GLN A 280 14.58 -23.59 -16.71
N LEU A 281 14.01 -22.58 -16.07
CA LEU A 281 12.62 -22.60 -15.64
C LEU A 281 11.62 -22.25 -16.75
N PHE A 282 11.98 -21.33 -17.65
CA PHE A 282 11.09 -20.83 -18.71
C PHE A 282 11.43 -21.41 -20.08
N ASP A 283 12.70 -21.36 -20.50
CA ASP A 283 13.11 -21.83 -21.84
C ASP A 283 13.13 -23.37 -21.90
N GLU A 284 13.81 -24.03 -20.95
CA GLU A 284 13.86 -25.50 -20.86
C GLU A 284 12.62 -26.11 -20.17
N GLN A 285 11.77 -25.27 -19.58
CA GLN A 285 10.62 -25.66 -18.75
C GLN A 285 10.95 -26.71 -17.67
N ARG A 286 12.19 -26.72 -17.18
CA ARG A 286 12.73 -27.73 -16.29
C ARG A 286 11.87 -27.86 -15.04
N ARG A 287 11.44 -29.10 -14.78
CA ARG A 287 10.77 -29.53 -13.55
C ARG A 287 11.78 -30.26 -12.67
N ASN A 288 11.62 -30.22 -11.35
CA ASN A 288 12.53 -30.83 -10.39
C ASN A 288 13.97 -30.29 -10.49
N TYR A 289 14.14 -28.98 -10.62
CA TYR A 289 15.45 -28.36 -10.79
C TYR A 289 16.37 -28.52 -9.57
N LYS A 290 15.80 -28.77 -8.38
CA LYS A 290 16.50 -28.92 -7.10
C LYS A 290 16.14 -30.23 -6.41
N LYS A 291 17.10 -30.85 -5.71
CA LYS A 291 16.88 -32.09 -4.94
C LYS A 291 16.33 -31.75 -3.55
N ILE A 292 15.44 -32.60 -3.01
CA ILE A 292 14.87 -32.43 -1.65
C ILE A 292 15.97 -32.38 -0.57
N SER A 293 17.09 -33.08 -0.77
CA SER A 293 18.23 -33.09 0.17
C SER A 293 18.97 -31.75 0.27
N GLN A 294 18.69 -30.80 -0.63
CA GLN A 294 19.31 -29.47 -0.66
C GLN A 294 18.37 -28.39 -0.10
N LEU A 295 17.22 -28.77 0.45
CA LEU A 295 16.22 -27.84 0.96
C LEU A 295 16.44 -27.55 2.45
N ALA A 296 16.13 -26.32 2.85
CA ALA A 296 16.00 -25.98 4.27
C ALA A 296 14.87 -26.83 4.90
N PRO A 297 15.09 -27.44 6.08
CA PRO A 297 14.16 -28.40 6.67
C PRO A 297 12.86 -27.75 7.16
N ARG A 298 12.89 -26.46 7.49
CA ARG A 298 11.76 -25.69 8.02
C ARG A 298 11.34 -24.59 7.07
N GLN A 299 10.07 -24.19 7.15
CA GLN A 299 9.56 -22.98 6.53
C GLN A 299 10.29 -21.75 7.04
N VAL A 300 10.47 -20.75 6.19
CA VAL A 300 10.89 -19.42 6.62
C VAL A 300 9.83 -18.89 7.60
N PRO A 301 10.20 -18.53 8.84
CA PRO A 301 9.23 -18.09 9.83
C PRO A 301 8.52 -16.81 9.37
N MET A 302 7.21 -16.74 9.57
CA MET A 302 6.44 -15.51 9.35
C MET A 302 6.78 -14.53 10.47
N PRO A 303 7.14 -13.26 10.18
CA PRO A 303 7.27 -12.24 11.21
C PRO A 303 5.91 -11.99 11.87
N GLU A 304 5.93 -11.90 13.19
CA GLU A 304 4.73 -11.77 14.02
C GLU A 304 4.93 -10.67 15.05
N ARG A 305 3.85 -9.98 15.39
CA ARG A 305 3.84 -9.07 16.54
C ARG A 305 4.07 -9.82 17.85
N GLY A 306 4.65 -9.14 18.84
CA GLY A 306 4.86 -9.71 20.16
C GLY A 306 3.54 -10.12 20.81
N ALA A 307 3.51 -11.26 21.51
CA ALA A 307 2.28 -11.81 22.06
C ALA A 307 1.58 -10.88 23.07
N ALA A 308 2.36 -10.20 23.94
CA ALA A 308 1.83 -9.26 24.91
C ALA A 308 1.29 -7.97 24.26
N GLU A 309 1.96 -7.48 23.21
CA GLU A 309 1.53 -6.30 22.43
C GLU A 309 0.23 -6.61 21.69
N ARG A 310 0.21 -7.67 20.88
CA ARG A 310 -0.92 -8.01 20.01
C ARG A 310 -2.16 -8.48 20.78
N ALA A 311 -2.01 -8.90 22.03
CA ALA A 311 -3.14 -9.24 22.89
C ALA A 311 -3.96 -8.02 23.33
N CYS A 312 -3.44 -6.80 23.12
CA CYS A 312 -4.05 -5.55 23.57
C CYS A 312 -4.56 -4.65 22.42
N ASN A 313 -4.47 -5.10 21.16
CA ASN A 313 -4.93 -4.32 20.00
C ASN A 313 -5.52 -5.23 18.90
N PHE A 314 -6.19 -4.63 17.93
CA PHE A 314 -6.82 -5.33 16.80
C PHE A 314 -5.99 -5.29 15.52
N GLU A 315 -4.70 -4.96 15.60
CA GLU A 315 -3.79 -4.93 14.46
C GLU A 315 -3.43 -6.34 13.99
N GLU A 316 -3.05 -6.47 12.71
CA GLU A 316 -2.71 -7.77 12.12
C GLU A 316 -1.54 -8.43 12.86
N VAL A 317 -1.74 -9.69 13.28
CA VAL A 317 -0.71 -10.45 14.03
C VAL A 317 0.45 -10.85 13.14
N ASN A 318 0.15 -11.40 11.97
CA ASN A 318 1.14 -11.84 10.99
C ASN A 318 1.49 -10.65 10.08
N LEU A 319 2.76 -10.25 10.05
CA LEU A 319 3.21 -9.03 9.36
C LEU A 319 3.47 -9.22 7.86
N GLY A 320 3.50 -10.46 7.37
CA GLY A 320 3.81 -10.78 5.98
C GLY A 320 5.31 -11.00 5.74
N TYR A 321 5.65 -11.56 4.58
CA TYR A 321 7.04 -11.72 4.16
C TYR A 321 7.60 -10.44 3.55
N THR A 322 8.89 -10.22 3.73
CA THR A 322 9.68 -9.35 2.84
C THR A 322 9.99 -10.10 1.53
N LEU A 323 10.44 -9.38 0.50
CA LEU A 323 10.85 -10.02 -0.75
C LEU A 323 11.94 -11.09 -0.53
N ASP A 324 12.95 -10.81 0.30
CA ASP A 324 14.01 -11.77 0.59
C ASP A 324 13.49 -13.04 1.26
N MET A 325 12.57 -12.90 2.22
CA MET A 325 11.95 -14.05 2.89
C MET A 325 11.07 -14.86 1.93
N ALA A 326 10.32 -14.18 1.05
CA ALA A 326 9.50 -14.83 0.04
C ALA A 326 10.37 -15.59 -0.98
N LEU A 327 11.50 -15.03 -1.40
CA LEU A 327 12.47 -15.70 -2.29
C LEU A 327 13.09 -16.93 -1.61
N GLN A 328 13.53 -16.81 -0.36
CA GLN A 328 14.07 -17.94 0.42
C GLN A 328 13.04 -19.08 0.56
N GLU A 329 11.77 -18.75 0.81
CA GLU A 329 10.71 -19.75 0.90
C GLU A 329 10.36 -20.33 -0.48
N ALA A 330 10.33 -19.51 -1.54
CA ALA A 330 10.11 -19.94 -2.91
C ALA A 330 11.16 -20.96 -3.39
N GLU A 331 12.43 -20.80 -2.97
CA GLU A 331 13.53 -21.75 -3.25
C GLU A 331 13.33 -23.16 -2.66
N ARG A 332 12.38 -23.31 -1.72
CA ARG A 332 12.02 -24.63 -1.18
C ARG A 332 11.11 -25.40 -2.13
N CYS A 333 10.44 -24.72 -3.08
CA CYS A 333 9.65 -25.37 -4.11
C CYS A 333 10.54 -26.04 -5.15
N ILE A 334 10.42 -27.37 -5.27
CA ILE A 334 11.23 -28.15 -6.23
C ILE A 334 10.69 -28.09 -7.67
N GLN A 335 9.62 -27.35 -7.96
CA GLN A 335 8.97 -27.34 -9.29
C GLN A 335 8.55 -28.75 -9.74
N CYS A 336 7.70 -29.40 -8.94
CA CYS A 336 7.27 -30.79 -9.13
C CYS A 336 6.77 -31.07 -10.56
N ALA A 337 7.21 -32.18 -11.17
CA ALA A 337 6.71 -32.59 -12.49
C ALA A 337 5.21 -32.97 -12.47
N LYS A 338 4.73 -33.55 -11.36
CA LYS A 338 3.30 -33.86 -11.12
C LYS A 338 2.87 -33.21 -9.80
N PRO A 339 2.51 -31.92 -9.81
CA PRO A 339 2.25 -31.16 -8.59
C PRO A 339 0.94 -31.60 -7.93
N LYS A 340 1.03 -32.16 -6.72
CA LYS A 340 -0.16 -32.51 -5.91
C LYS A 340 -0.78 -31.30 -5.21
N CYS A 341 -0.02 -30.21 -5.04
CA CYS A 341 -0.49 -29.00 -4.40
C CYS A 341 -1.63 -28.31 -5.17
N ILE A 342 -1.65 -28.40 -6.51
CA ILE A 342 -2.73 -27.85 -7.35
C ILE A 342 -4.05 -28.57 -7.05
N ALA A 343 -4.04 -29.91 -7.04
CA ALA A 343 -5.23 -30.71 -6.71
C ALA A 343 -5.68 -30.52 -5.26
N GLY A 344 -4.76 -30.17 -4.35
CA GLY A 344 -5.06 -29.82 -2.96
C GLY A 344 -5.64 -28.41 -2.77
N CYS A 345 -5.64 -27.57 -3.80
CA CYS A 345 -6.23 -26.24 -3.77
C CYS A 345 -7.66 -26.29 -4.31
N PRO A 346 -8.70 -25.89 -3.55
CA PRO A 346 -10.09 -25.97 -4.02
C PRO A 346 -10.43 -25.14 -5.27
N VAL A 347 -9.64 -24.10 -5.54
CA VAL A 347 -9.76 -23.26 -6.76
C VAL A 347 -8.68 -23.57 -7.80
N GLN A 348 -7.82 -24.57 -7.53
CA GLN A 348 -6.79 -25.08 -8.44
C GLN A 348 -5.76 -24.04 -8.92
N VAL A 349 -5.25 -23.21 -8.01
CA VAL A 349 -4.13 -22.30 -8.32
C VAL A 349 -2.93 -23.10 -8.85
N ASP A 350 -2.33 -22.65 -9.96
CA ASP A 350 -1.10 -23.23 -10.52
C ASP A 350 0.12 -22.81 -9.67
N ILE A 351 0.22 -23.45 -8.50
CA ILE A 351 1.20 -23.11 -7.46
C ILE A 351 2.64 -23.16 -7.97
N PRO A 352 3.11 -24.23 -8.66
CA PRO A 352 4.46 -24.24 -9.19
C PRO A 352 4.71 -23.10 -10.18
N ARG A 353 3.73 -22.73 -11.00
CA ARG A 353 3.92 -21.69 -12.01
C ARG A 353 4.02 -20.30 -11.38
N PHE A 354 3.18 -19.93 -10.42
CA PHE A 354 3.38 -18.62 -9.77
C PHE A 354 4.70 -18.58 -8.98
N VAL A 355 5.07 -19.68 -8.31
CA VAL A 355 6.36 -19.75 -7.59
C VAL A 355 7.53 -19.67 -8.57
N ARG A 356 7.38 -20.17 -9.80
CA ARG A 356 8.38 -20.06 -10.86
C ARG A 356 8.64 -18.60 -11.24
N HIS A 357 7.59 -17.81 -11.43
CA HIS A 357 7.70 -16.37 -11.67
C HIS A 357 8.35 -15.67 -10.46
N LEU A 358 7.94 -16.00 -9.24
CA LEU A 358 8.55 -15.45 -8.02
C LEU A 358 10.06 -15.75 -7.91
N LEU A 359 10.50 -16.96 -8.26
CA LEU A 359 11.93 -17.34 -8.23
C LEU A 359 12.82 -16.48 -9.13
N VAL A 360 12.26 -15.91 -10.20
CA VAL A 360 12.96 -14.98 -11.10
C VAL A 360 12.57 -13.51 -10.86
N ARG A 361 11.94 -13.23 -9.71
CA ARG A 361 11.49 -11.89 -9.28
C ARG A 361 10.44 -11.24 -10.19
N ASP A 362 9.72 -12.04 -10.96
CA ASP A 362 8.58 -11.59 -11.76
C ASP A 362 7.29 -11.63 -10.91
N LEU A 363 7.06 -10.57 -10.12
CA LEU A 363 5.89 -10.49 -9.23
C LEU A 363 4.57 -10.33 -10.01
N GLU A 364 4.58 -9.55 -11.08
CA GLU A 364 3.41 -9.34 -11.96
C GLU A 364 2.98 -10.65 -12.63
N GLY A 365 3.93 -11.40 -13.21
CA GLY A 365 3.66 -12.72 -13.76
C GLY A 365 3.16 -13.69 -12.70
N ALA A 366 3.73 -13.68 -11.49
CA ALA A 366 3.23 -14.50 -10.40
C ALA A 366 1.78 -14.15 -10.00
N ALA A 367 1.46 -12.86 -9.90
CA ALA A 367 0.11 -12.38 -9.58
C ALA A 367 -0.89 -12.73 -10.69
N ALA A 368 -0.51 -12.57 -11.96
CA ALA A 368 -1.33 -12.94 -13.12
C ALA A 368 -1.72 -14.43 -13.08
N VAL A 369 -0.75 -15.31 -12.81
CA VAL A 369 -1.00 -16.76 -12.68
C VAL A 369 -1.96 -17.07 -11.54
N ILE A 370 -1.85 -16.40 -10.40
CA ILE A 370 -2.79 -16.61 -9.28
C ILE A 370 -4.20 -16.15 -9.68
N ARG A 371 -4.33 -14.97 -10.31
CA ARG A 371 -5.60 -14.34 -10.71
C ARG A 371 -6.41 -15.12 -11.76
N GLU A 372 -5.80 -16.06 -12.47
CA GLU A 372 -6.51 -17.03 -13.32
C GLU A 372 -7.41 -17.96 -12.51
N ALA A 373 -7.01 -18.27 -11.27
CA ALA A 373 -7.69 -19.25 -10.42
C ALA A 373 -8.33 -18.64 -9.17
N ASN A 374 -7.76 -17.55 -8.65
CA ASN A 374 -8.16 -16.91 -7.42
C ASN A 374 -8.19 -15.39 -7.57
N ALA A 375 -9.39 -14.80 -7.50
CA ALA A 375 -9.56 -13.36 -7.57
C ALA A 375 -9.05 -12.62 -6.33
N PHE A 376 -8.93 -13.30 -5.17
CA PHE A 376 -8.65 -12.65 -3.88
C PHE A 376 -7.42 -13.26 -3.17
N PRO A 377 -6.22 -13.22 -3.78
CA PRO A 377 -5.01 -13.84 -3.22
C PRO A 377 -4.65 -13.30 -1.83
N SER A 378 -4.79 -12.00 -1.59
CA SER A 378 -4.52 -11.38 -0.28
C SER A 378 -5.46 -11.85 0.82
N ILE A 379 -6.68 -12.28 0.48
CA ILE A 379 -7.63 -12.84 1.45
C ILE A 379 -7.30 -14.32 1.68
N CYS A 380 -7.20 -15.11 0.61
CA CYS A 380 -6.98 -16.55 0.70
C CYS A 380 -5.66 -16.91 1.38
N GLY A 381 -4.58 -16.19 1.06
CA GLY A 381 -3.27 -16.39 1.71
C GLY A 381 -3.30 -16.22 3.23
N ARG A 382 -4.26 -15.44 3.76
CA ARG A 382 -4.44 -15.22 5.22
C ARG A 382 -5.33 -16.27 5.88
N VAL A 383 -6.44 -16.63 5.26
CA VAL A 383 -7.53 -17.35 5.95
C VAL A 383 -7.69 -18.82 5.55
N CYS A 384 -7.04 -19.27 4.48
CA CYS A 384 -7.08 -20.68 4.08
C CYS A 384 -6.45 -21.57 5.17
N PRO A 385 -7.02 -22.74 5.50
CA PRO A 385 -6.36 -23.74 6.34
C PRO A 385 -5.42 -24.61 5.51
N GLN A 386 -4.25 -24.05 5.15
CA GLN A 386 -3.31 -24.69 4.23
C GLN A 386 -2.84 -26.07 4.69
N GLU A 387 -2.79 -26.30 6.00
CA GLU A 387 -2.42 -27.57 6.65
C GLU A 387 -3.38 -28.73 6.32
N THR A 388 -4.57 -28.42 5.81
CA THR A 388 -5.58 -29.37 5.31
C THR A 388 -5.79 -29.28 3.79
N GLN A 389 -5.04 -28.43 3.10
CA GLN A 389 -5.22 -28.09 1.68
C GLN A 389 -3.89 -28.19 0.91
N CYS A 390 -3.50 -27.15 0.18
CA CYS A 390 -2.35 -27.16 -0.73
C CYS A 390 -1.03 -27.60 -0.06
N GLU A 391 -0.77 -27.16 1.17
CA GLU A 391 0.43 -27.53 1.92
C GLU A 391 0.36 -28.96 2.47
N ALA A 392 -0.84 -29.45 2.80
CA ALA A 392 -1.07 -30.84 3.18
C ALA A 392 -0.65 -31.83 2.08
N HIS A 393 -0.83 -31.43 0.82
CA HIS A 393 -0.53 -32.21 -0.37
C HIS A 393 0.88 -31.93 -0.96
N CYS A 394 1.67 -31.04 -0.35
CA CYS A 394 2.99 -30.70 -0.85
C CYS A 394 3.94 -31.92 -0.77
N ILE A 395 4.59 -32.26 -1.89
CA ILE A 395 5.39 -33.50 -2.02
C ILE A 395 6.58 -33.53 -1.05
N ILE A 396 7.16 -32.37 -0.73
CA ILE A 396 8.33 -32.29 0.15
C ILE A 396 7.99 -32.55 1.63
N LYS A 397 6.70 -32.47 2.01
CA LYS A 397 6.18 -32.72 3.37
C LYS A 397 6.62 -34.07 3.95
N ALA A 398 6.88 -35.06 3.09
CA ALA A 398 7.33 -36.39 3.50
C ALA A 398 8.72 -36.41 4.15
N LYS A 399 9.55 -35.36 3.98
CA LYS A 399 10.91 -35.29 4.51
C LYS A 399 11.23 -34.00 5.27
N VAL A 400 10.61 -32.89 4.88
CA VAL A 400 10.81 -31.55 5.44
C VAL A 400 9.45 -30.86 5.56
N GLU A 401 9.36 -29.71 6.22
CA GLU A 401 8.10 -28.95 6.26
C GLU A 401 7.65 -28.57 4.83
N PRO A 402 6.34 -28.49 4.54
CA PRO A 402 5.86 -28.11 3.22
C PRO A 402 6.31 -26.70 2.84
N VAL A 403 6.26 -26.36 1.55
CA VAL A 403 6.42 -24.96 1.10
C VAL A 403 5.28 -24.15 1.71
N ALA A 404 5.55 -22.97 2.26
CA ALA A 404 4.56 -22.08 2.85
C ALA A 404 3.76 -21.33 1.76
N ILE A 405 2.97 -22.09 1.00
CA ILE A 405 2.24 -21.63 -0.18
C ILE A 405 1.29 -20.47 0.17
N GLY A 406 0.58 -20.55 1.29
CA GLY A 406 -0.34 -19.47 1.69
C GLY A 406 0.37 -18.15 1.96
N ARG A 407 1.58 -18.22 2.53
CA ARG A 407 2.41 -17.04 2.82
C ARG A 407 2.97 -16.41 1.55
N LEU A 408 3.35 -17.23 0.57
CA LEU A 408 3.78 -16.74 -0.76
C LEU A 408 2.61 -16.12 -1.53
N GLU A 409 1.44 -16.76 -1.52
CA GLU A 409 0.22 -16.22 -2.15
C GLU A 409 -0.17 -14.87 -1.53
N ARG A 410 -0.13 -14.77 -0.19
CA ARG A 410 -0.33 -13.50 0.53
C ARG A 410 0.68 -12.44 0.09
N PHE A 411 1.97 -12.77 0.09
CA PHE A 411 3.03 -11.83 -0.29
C PHE A 411 2.82 -11.25 -1.68
N ILE A 412 2.51 -12.12 -2.66
CA ILE A 412 2.27 -11.68 -4.05
C ILE A 412 1.02 -10.81 -4.14
N GLY A 413 -0.09 -11.24 -3.50
CA GLY A 413 -1.33 -10.45 -3.48
C GLY A 413 -1.18 -9.09 -2.80
N ASP A 414 -0.32 -8.99 -1.78
CA ASP A 414 -0.07 -7.75 -1.06
C ASP A 414 0.91 -6.83 -1.80
N SER A 415 1.85 -7.40 -2.57
CA SER A 415 2.91 -6.64 -3.25
C SER A 415 2.52 -6.08 -4.62
N VAL A 416 1.53 -6.70 -5.29
CA VAL A 416 1.13 -6.32 -6.65
C VAL A 416 -0.26 -5.71 -6.62
N ALA A 417 -0.34 -4.41 -6.90
CA ALA A 417 -1.63 -3.74 -7.08
C ALA A 417 -2.44 -4.46 -8.17
N ALA A 418 -3.77 -4.47 -8.03
CA ALA A 418 -4.58 -4.87 -9.16
C ALA A 418 -4.47 -3.81 -10.26
N PRO A 419 -4.30 -4.20 -11.53
CA PRO A 419 -4.35 -3.26 -12.63
C PRO A 419 -5.72 -2.58 -12.61
N VAL A 420 -5.72 -1.25 -12.53
CA VAL A 420 -6.95 -0.44 -12.64
C VAL A 420 -7.31 -0.37 -14.14
N PRO A 421 -8.42 -0.98 -14.59
CA PRO A 421 -8.83 -0.87 -15.98
C PRO A 421 -9.25 0.58 -16.25
N ILE A 422 -8.63 1.24 -17.23
CA ILE A 422 -8.99 2.62 -17.64
C ILE A 422 -10.43 2.66 -18.18
N ASN A 423 -10.87 1.55 -18.79
CA ASN A 423 -12.25 1.25 -19.13
C ASN A 423 -12.55 -0.16 -18.59
N PRO A 424 -13.75 -0.42 -18.03
CA PRO A 424 -14.15 -1.79 -17.73
C PRO A 424 -14.11 -2.58 -19.03
N THR A 425 -13.23 -3.57 -19.12
CA THR A 425 -13.12 -4.46 -20.27
C THR A 425 -14.46 -5.12 -20.49
N ARG A 426 -15.16 -4.73 -21.56
CA ARG A 426 -16.43 -5.34 -21.94
C ARG A 426 -16.14 -6.56 -22.81
N PRO A 427 -16.72 -7.72 -22.51
CA PRO A 427 -16.64 -8.87 -23.39
C PRO A 427 -17.33 -8.56 -24.72
N GLU A 428 -16.82 -9.15 -25.81
CA GLU A 428 -17.37 -8.98 -27.17
C GLU A 428 -18.87 -9.35 -27.27
N LYS A 429 -19.35 -10.19 -26.35
CA LYS A 429 -20.71 -10.71 -26.33
C LYS A 429 -21.27 -10.66 -24.91
N GLU A 430 -22.39 -9.97 -24.75
CA GLU A 430 -23.20 -10.01 -23.53
C GLU A 430 -23.93 -11.37 -23.45
N LEU A 431 -23.81 -12.06 -22.31
CA LEU A 431 -24.45 -13.36 -22.08
C LEU A 431 -25.83 -13.23 -21.43
N GLY A 432 -26.03 -12.25 -20.55
CA GLY A 432 -27.27 -12.05 -19.81
C GLY A 432 -27.06 -11.42 -18.43
N LYS A 433 -28.15 -11.21 -17.70
CA LYS A 433 -28.18 -10.60 -16.37
C LYS A 433 -28.23 -11.64 -15.27
N VAL A 434 -27.36 -11.52 -14.27
CA VAL A 434 -27.28 -12.47 -13.15
C VAL A 434 -27.40 -11.76 -11.81
N ALA A 435 -28.33 -12.23 -10.98
CA ALA A 435 -28.48 -11.80 -9.60
C ALA A 435 -27.72 -12.74 -8.66
N ILE A 436 -26.90 -12.20 -7.77
CA ILE A 436 -26.19 -12.95 -6.73
C ILE A 436 -26.77 -12.57 -5.37
N CYS A 437 -27.27 -13.54 -4.62
CA CYS A 437 -27.85 -13.34 -3.30
C CYS A 437 -26.80 -13.61 -2.22
N GLY A 438 -26.21 -12.54 -1.67
CA GLY A 438 -25.19 -12.56 -0.62
C GLY A 438 -23.79 -12.26 -1.14
N SER A 439 -23.10 -11.36 -0.46
CA SER A 439 -21.75 -10.87 -0.83
C SER A 439 -20.61 -11.58 -0.11
N GLY A 440 -20.84 -12.80 0.37
CA GLY A 440 -19.78 -13.62 0.95
C GLY A 440 -18.76 -14.10 -0.10
N PRO A 441 -17.74 -14.88 0.31
CA PRO A 441 -16.69 -15.36 -0.60
C PRO A 441 -17.20 -16.07 -1.86
N ALA A 442 -18.27 -16.87 -1.73
CA ALA A 442 -18.90 -17.53 -2.88
C ALA A 442 -19.50 -16.53 -3.88
N GLY A 443 -20.23 -15.52 -3.38
CA GLY A 443 -20.85 -14.49 -4.21
C GLY A 443 -19.82 -13.61 -4.90
N LEU A 444 -18.80 -13.16 -4.17
CA LEU A 444 -17.71 -12.35 -4.74
C LEU A 444 -16.91 -13.11 -5.81
N ALA A 445 -16.60 -14.39 -5.57
CA ALA A 445 -15.91 -15.21 -6.57
C ALA A 445 -16.77 -15.48 -7.80
N ALA A 446 -18.07 -15.72 -7.62
CA ALA A 446 -19.00 -15.89 -8.73
C ALA A 446 -19.13 -14.59 -9.54
N ALA A 447 -19.21 -13.43 -8.87
CA ALA A 447 -19.30 -12.14 -9.53
C ALA A 447 -18.07 -11.84 -10.40
N ALA A 448 -16.87 -12.07 -9.86
CA ALA A 448 -15.62 -11.88 -10.58
C ALA A 448 -15.57 -12.70 -11.89
N ASP A 449 -15.92 -13.99 -11.81
CA ASP A 449 -15.86 -14.88 -12.97
C ASP A 449 -17.02 -14.61 -13.96
N LEU A 450 -18.24 -14.36 -13.48
CA LEU A 450 -19.39 -14.03 -14.32
C LEU A 450 -19.17 -12.74 -15.10
N ASN A 451 -18.59 -11.72 -14.48
CA ASN A 451 -18.25 -10.47 -15.15
C ASN A 451 -17.21 -10.70 -16.26
N LYS A 452 -16.17 -11.51 -16.00
CA LYS A 452 -15.19 -11.92 -17.03
C LYS A 452 -15.84 -12.71 -18.18
N PHE A 453 -16.87 -13.49 -17.91
CA PHE A 453 -17.59 -14.27 -18.92
C PHE A 453 -18.60 -13.43 -19.73
N GLY A 454 -18.91 -12.22 -19.29
CA GLY A 454 -19.80 -11.29 -19.98
C GLY A 454 -21.24 -11.26 -19.52
N CYS A 455 -21.47 -11.59 -18.27
CA CYS A 455 -22.74 -11.36 -17.60
C CYS A 455 -22.77 -9.95 -16.97
N GLU A 456 -23.93 -9.29 -17.03
CA GLU A 456 -24.21 -8.13 -16.18
C GLU A 456 -24.55 -8.65 -14.78
N VAL A 457 -23.69 -8.37 -13.79
CA VAL A 457 -23.80 -8.94 -12.43
C VAL A 457 -24.33 -7.89 -11.45
N THR A 458 -25.35 -8.26 -10.68
CA THR A 458 -25.79 -7.50 -9.50
C THR A 458 -25.77 -8.38 -8.25
N ILE A 459 -25.02 -7.97 -7.23
CA ILE A 459 -24.98 -8.63 -5.92
C ILE A 459 -25.97 -7.93 -4.97
N PHE A 460 -26.87 -8.70 -4.37
CA PHE A 460 -27.78 -8.25 -3.32
C PHE A 460 -27.27 -8.71 -1.95
N GLU A 461 -26.97 -7.76 -1.07
CA GLU A 461 -26.43 -8.01 0.28
C GLU A 461 -27.41 -7.54 1.35
N ALA A 462 -27.63 -8.38 2.37
CA ALA A 462 -28.56 -8.09 3.44
C ALA A 462 -28.04 -7.02 4.40
N LEU A 463 -26.73 -7.02 4.68
CA LEU A 463 -26.07 -6.05 5.55
C LEU A 463 -25.78 -4.73 4.82
N HIS A 464 -25.38 -3.72 5.59
CA HIS A 464 -24.95 -2.42 5.07
C HIS A 464 -23.52 -2.45 4.49
N VAL A 465 -22.80 -3.58 4.62
CA VAL A 465 -21.44 -3.79 4.13
C VAL A 465 -21.29 -5.09 3.34
N VAL A 466 -20.28 -5.13 2.47
CA VAL A 466 -19.98 -6.25 1.55
C VAL A 466 -18.94 -7.20 2.14
N GLY A 467 -19.07 -8.52 1.98
CA GLY A 467 -18.02 -9.49 2.30
C GLY A 467 -18.45 -10.63 3.22
N GLY A 468 -19.66 -10.57 3.78
CA GLY A 468 -20.19 -11.58 4.68
C GLY A 468 -19.24 -11.88 5.85
N VAL A 469 -18.92 -13.17 6.07
CA VAL A 469 -18.06 -13.62 7.18
C VAL A 469 -16.67 -12.98 7.18
N LEU A 470 -16.19 -12.50 6.02
CA LEU A 470 -14.91 -11.78 5.93
C LEU A 470 -14.92 -10.48 6.76
N ARG A 471 -16.09 -9.83 6.90
CA ARG A 471 -16.26 -8.62 7.71
C ARG A 471 -16.80 -8.90 9.11
N TYR A 472 -17.98 -9.50 9.22
CA TYR A 472 -18.64 -9.62 10.53
C TYR A 472 -18.04 -10.74 11.39
N GLY A 473 -17.41 -11.75 10.77
CA GLY A 473 -16.92 -12.95 11.45
C GLY A 473 -15.43 -12.88 11.77
N ILE A 474 -14.60 -12.87 10.73
CA ILE A 474 -13.13 -12.91 10.87
C ILE A 474 -12.64 -11.55 11.39
N PRO A 475 -11.93 -11.48 12.53
CA PRO A 475 -11.46 -10.22 13.10
C PRO A 475 -10.36 -9.54 12.27
N ALA A 476 -10.21 -8.22 12.44
CA ALA A 476 -9.23 -7.40 11.73
C ALA A 476 -7.76 -7.84 11.97
N PHE A 477 -7.46 -8.40 13.14
CA PHE A 477 -6.11 -8.90 13.47
C PHE A 477 -5.71 -10.17 12.67
N ARG A 478 -6.64 -10.78 11.93
CA ARG A 478 -6.40 -11.88 10.97
C ARG A 478 -6.63 -11.47 9.53
N LEU A 479 -7.66 -10.65 9.28
CA LEU A 479 -8.02 -10.17 7.97
C LEU A 479 -8.35 -8.68 8.04
N PRO A 480 -7.39 -7.79 7.72
CA PRO A 480 -7.58 -6.35 7.77
C PRO A 480 -8.72 -5.90 6.83
N ARG A 481 -9.50 -4.90 7.27
CA ARG A 481 -10.69 -4.42 6.55
C ARG A 481 -10.33 -3.80 5.20
N HIS A 482 -9.30 -2.96 5.16
CA HIS A 482 -8.81 -2.31 3.94
C HIS A 482 -8.44 -3.31 2.82
N ILE A 483 -8.03 -4.54 3.16
CA ILE A 483 -7.77 -5.58 2.16
C ILE A 483 -9.08 -6.01 1.50
N ILE A 484 -10.15 -6.22 2.29
CA ILE A 484 -11.48 -6.55 1.76
C ILE A 484 -12.01 -5.39 0.92
N ASP A 485 -11.89 -4.16 1.40
CA ASP A 485 -12.31 -2.94 0.68
C ASP A 485 -11.63 -2.86 -0.69
N ARG A 486 -10.31 -3.04 -0.73
CA ARG A 486 -9.51 -3.03 -1.96
C ARG A 486 -9.95 -4.12 -2.95
N GLU A 487 -10.18 -5.34 -2.47
CA GLU A 487 -10.63 -6.45 -3.34
C GLU A 487 -12.06 -6.24 -3.87
N VAL A 488 -12.96 -5.68 -3.05
CA VAL A 488 -14.33 -5.35 -3.46
C VAL A 488 -14.34 -4.20 -4.46
N GLN A 489 -13.53 -3.17 -4.23
CA GLN A 489 -13.42 -2.01 -5.12
C GLN A 489 -13.00 -2.43 -6.53
N GLN A 490 -12.09 -3.40 -6.65
CA GLN A 490 -11.70 -3.94 -7.96
C GLN A 490 -12.87 -4.56 -8.72
N LEU A 491 -13.84 -5.20 -8.04
CA LEU A 491 -15.03 -5.73 -8.71
C LEU A 491 -15.96 -4.61 -9.17
N LEU A 492 -16.12 -3.56 -8.36
CA LEU A 492 -16.89 -2.37 -8.73
C LEU A 492 -16.27 -1.68 -9.96
N ASP A 493 -14.96 -1.51 -9.97
CA ASP A 493 -14.21 -0.92 -11.08
C ASP A 493 -14.34 -1.76 -12.38
N GLN A 494 -14.54 -3.07 -12.23
CA GLN A 494 -14.81 -3.99 -13.34
C GLN A 494 -16.26 -3.98 -13.83
N GLY A 495 -17.16 -3.24 -13.17
CA GLY A 495 -18.56 -3.06 -13.57
C GLY A 495 -19.58 -3.91 -12.81
N VAL A 496 -19.17 -4.64 -11.77
CA VAL A 496 -20.10 -5.38 -10.91
C VAL A 496 -20.93 -4.39 -10.08
N LYS A 497 -22.26 -4.57 -10.05
CA LYS A 497 -23.16 -3.77 -9.21
C LYS A 497 -23.38 -4.45 -7.87
N ILE A 498 -23.46 -3.67 -6.79
CA ILE A 498 -23.75 -4.19 -5.46
C ILE A 498 -24.83 -3.33 -4.80
N GLU A 499 -25.89 -3.97 -4.32
CA GLU A 499 -26.96 -3.36 -3.55
C GLU A 499 -27.00 -3.92 -2.13
N THR A 500 -26.63 -3.09 -1.16
CA THR A 500 -26.69 -3.42 0.27
C THR A 500 -28.08 -3.18 0.86
N ASN A 501 -28.30 -3.68 2.07
CA ASN A 501 -29.58 -3.58 2.79
C ASN A 501 -30.77 -4.26 2.06
N LYS A 502 -30.50 -5.30 1.26
CA LYS A 502 -31.50 -6.07 0.52
C LYS A 502 -31.55 -7.49 1.06
N VAL A 503 -32.58 -7.79 1.85
CA VAL A 503 -32.77 -9.12 2.45
C VAL A 503 -33.56 -9.99 1.49
N ILE A 504 -32.87 -10.83 0.71
CA ILE A 504 -33.53 -11.80 -0.18
C ILE A 504 -34.38 -12.79 0.63
N GLY A 505 -35.62 -12.99 0.19
CA GLY A 505 -36.69 -13.70 0.89
C GLY A 505 -37.60 -12.82 1.75
N ARG A 506 -37.31 -11.51 1.85
CA ARG A 506 -38.18 -10.50 2.49
C ARG A 506 -38.36 -9.26 1.62
N THR A 507 -37.26 -8.63 1.18
CA THR A 507 -37.30 -7.49 0.26
C THR A 507 -37.74 -7.93 -1.14
N PHE A 508 -37.11 -8.99 -1.67
CA PHE A 508 -37.44 -9.62 -2.94
C PHE A 508 -37.39 -11.14 -2.78
N THR A 509 -38.25 -11.88 -3.49
CA THR A 509 -38.18 -13.35 -3.58
C THR A 509 -37.30 -13.76 -4.77
N ILE A 510 -36.89 -15.03 -4.85
CA ILE A 510 -36.18 -15.54 -6.05
C ILE A 510 -37.05 -15.40 -7.30
N ALA A 511 -38.37 -15.64 -7.18
CA ALA A 511 -39.32 -15.46 -8.27
C ALA A 511 -39.37 -13.99 -8.74
N HIS A 512 -39.42 -13.00 -7.82
CA HIS A 512 -39.40 -11.59 -8.21
C HIS A 512 -38.13 -11.22 -8.97
N LEU A 513 -36.96 -11.77 -8.58
CA LEU A 513 -35.70 -11.52 -9.29
C LEU A 513 -35.76 -12.03 -10.74
N LEU A 514 -36.28 -13.24 -10.95
CA LEU A 514 -36.38 -13.85 -12.28
C LEU A 514 -37.48 -13.23 -13.15
N ASP A 515 -38.69 -13.10 -12.60
CA ASP A 515 -39.90 -12.82 -13.38
C ASP A 515 -40.17 -11.32 -13.54
N GLU A 516 -39.92 -10.52 -12.50
CA GLU A 516 -40.26 -9.08 -12.49
C GLU A 516 -39.05 -8.18 -12.73
N MET A 517 -37.89 -8.51 -12.15
CA MET A 517 -36.67 -7.72 -12.29
C MET A 517 -35.83 -8.11 -13.52
N GLY A 518 -36.23 -9.16 -14.23
CA GLY A 518 -35.65 -9.54 -15.53
C GLY A 518 -34.24 -10.12 -15.44
N PHE A 519 -33.87 -10.75 -14.33
CA PHE A 519 -32.62 -11.51 -14.25
C PHE A 519 -32.76 -12.86 -14.96
N ASP A 520 -31.75 -13.24 -15.73
CA ASP A 520 -31.73 -14.50 -16.50
C ASP A 520 -31.35 -15.72 -15.65
N ALA A 521 -30.61 -15.49 -14.56
CA ALA A 521 -30.24 -16.50 -13.58
C ALA A 521 -30.05 -15.88 -12.17
N VAL A 522 -30.22 -16.71 -11.14
CA VAL A 522 -29.99 -16.35 -9.73
C VAL A 522 -28.99 -17.31 -9.10
N PHE A 523 -27.98 -16.78 -8.42
CA PHE A 523 -27.05 -17.54 -7.60
C PHE A 523 -27.28 -17.26 -6.11
N VAL A 524 -27.62 -18.30 -5.35
CA VAL A 524 -27.88 -18.20 -3.90
C VAL A 524 -26.62 -18.56 -3.12
N SER A 525 -26.01 -17.54 -2.49
CA SER A 525 -24.77 -17.64 -1.71
C SER A 525 -24.87 -16.99 -0.34
N VAL A 526 -26.05 -17.07 0.30
CA VAL A 526 -26.37 -16.44 1.60
C VAL A 526 -25.68 -17.09 2.81
N GLY A 527 -24.96 -18.19 2.60
CA GLY A 527 -24.21 -18.91 3.62
C GLY A 527 -25.08 -19.57 4.71
N ALA A 528 -24.43 -20.04 5.77
CA ALA A 528 -25.08 -20.60 6.96
C ALA A 528 -24.89 -19.66 8.16
N GLY A 529 -25.75 -18.65 8.30
CA GLY A 529 -25.58 -17.57 9.27
C GLY A 529 -26.30 -17.75 10.62
N ALA A 530 -27.17 -18.74 10.79
CA ALA A 530 -27.96 -18.87 12.00
C ALA A 530 -27.18 -19.61 13.11
N PRO A 531 -27.09 -19.09 14.35
CA PRO A 531 -26.32 -19.70 15.43
C PRO A 531 -26.98 -20.99 15.95
N ARG A 532 -26.18 -21.82 16.62
CA ARG A 532 -26.63 -23.00 17.37
C ARG A 532 -26.41 -22.78 18.86
N PHE A 533 -27.33 -23.34 19.66
CA PHE A 533 -27.30 -23.36 21.11
C PHE A 533 -27.43 -24.82 21.58
N LEU A 534 -26.94 -25.15 22.78
CA LEU A 534 -26.95 -26.51 23.34
C LEU A 534 -28.35 -26.92 23.84
N GLY A 535 -29.20 -25.97 24.18
CA GLY A 535 -30.47 -26.19 24.86
C GLY A 535 -30.32 -26.57 26.33
N ILE A 536 -29.25 -26.10 26.99
CA ILE A 536 -29.00 -26.39 28.41
C ILE A 536 -29.69 -25.38 29.33
N PRO A 537 -30.02 -25.75 30.59
CA PRO A 537 -30.56 -24.81 31.56
C PRO A 537 -29.67 -23.57 31.73
N GLY A 538 -30.28 -22.39 31.77
CA GLY A 538 -29.58 -21.12 31.95
C GLY A 538 -28.93 -20.51 30.70
N GLU A 539 -28.98 -21.18 29.53
CA GLU A 539 -28.35 -20.68 28.29
C GLU A 539 -28.97 -19.37 27.74
N SER A 540 -30.09 -18.91 28.30
CA SER A 540 -30.72 -17.63 27.98
C SER A 540 -30.39 -16.49 28.96
N ALA A 541 -29.38 -16.67 29.83
CA ALA A 541 -28.94 -15.63 30.76
C ALA A 541 -28.41 -14.38 30.02
N ALA A 542 -28.50 -13.22 30.66
CA ALA A 542 -28.29 -11.92 30.02
C ALA A 542 -26.88 -11.70 29.45
N THR A 543 -25.87 -12.36 30.01
CA THR A 543 -24.46 -12.29 29.58
C THR A 543 -24.03 -13.53 28.79
N VAL A 544 -24.98 -14.25 28.19
CA VAL A 544 -24.71 -15.31 27.20
C VAL A 544 -24.81 -14.71 25.79
N TYR A 545 -23.76 -14.90 24.99
CA TYR A 545 -23.71 -14.51 23.59
C TYR A 545 -23.65 -15.72 22.68
N SER A 546 -24.24 -15.61 21.50
CA SER A 546 -23.75 -16.40 20.36
C SER A 546 -22.44 -15.81 19.84
N ALA A 547 -21.56 -16.65 19.30
CA ALA A 547 -20.34 -16.17 18.65
C ALA A 547 -20.66 -15.15 17.53
N ASN A 548 -21.75 -15.39 16.78
CA ASN A 548 -22.20 -14.49 15.72
C ASN A 548 -22.55 -13.10 16.27
N GLU A 549 -23.29 -13.02 17.37
CA GLU A 549 -23.62 -11.74 17.99
C GLU A 549 -22.36 -11.03 18.49
N PHE A 550 -21.53 -11.72 19.29
CA PHE A 550 -20.34 -11.14 19.88
C PHE A 550 -19.38 -10.59 18.83
N LEU A 551 -19.08 -11.39 17.80
CA LEU A 551 -18.21 -10.98 16.71
C LEU A 551 -18.84 -9.89 15.86
N THR A 552 -20.15 -9.91 15.59
CA THR A 552 -20.81 -8.84 14.82
C THR A 552 -20.76 -7.51 15.58
N ARG A 553 -21.05 -7.50 16.88
CA ARG A 553 -20.97 -6.28 17.69
C ARG A 553 -19.56 -5.68 17.68
N VAL A 554 -18.52 -6.51 17.77
CA VAL A 554 -17.13 -6.03 17.78
C VAL A 554 -16.64 -5.67 16.38
N ASN A 555 -16.70 -6.62 15.44
CA ASN A 555 -16.07 -6.52 14.13
C ASN A 555 -16.80 -5.61 13.15
N LEU A 556 -18.15 -5.62 13.19
CA LEU A 556 -18.98 -4.87 12.26
C LEU A 556 -19.43 -3.55 12.87
N MET A 557 -19.91 -3.59 14.11
CA MET A 557 -20.51 -2.42 14.75
C MET A 557 -19.52 -1.58 15.56
N GLY A 558 -18.24 -1.93 15.55
CA GLY A 558 -17.18 -1.17 16.23
C GLY A 558 -17.27 -1.19 17.76
N GLY A 559 -17.88 -2.22 18.37
CA GLY A 559 -18.14 -2.25 19.81
C GLY A 559 -16.89 -2.29 20.70
N ASN A 560 -15.70 -2.57 20.14
CA ASN A 560 -14.41 -2.36 20.82
C ASN A 560 -14.04 -0.87 20.99
N ARG A 561 -14.76 0.05 20.34
CA ARG A 561 -14.55 1.50 20.39
C ARG A 561 -15.66 2.23 21.16
N PHE A 562 -16.55 1.53 21.85
CA PHE A 562 -17.56 2.15 22.70
C PHE A 562 -16.88 3.01 23.80
N PRO A 563 -17.35 4.25 24.09
CA PRO A 563 -18.58 4.89 23.61
C PRO A 563 -18.43 5.73 22.32
N TYR A 564 -17.29 5.70 21.64
CA TYR A 564 -17.11 6.45 20.38
C TYR A 564 -17.93 5.86 19.24
N ALA A 565 -18.07 4.53 19.21
CA ALA A 565 -19.07 3.84 18.41
C ALA A 565 -20.28 3.48 19.27
N ASP A 566 -21.48 3.56 18.69
CA ASP A 566 -22.74 3.47 19.44
C ASP A 566 -23.06 2.07 19.99
N THR A 567 -22.46 1.01 19.45
CA THR A 567 -22.83 -0.36 19.81
C THR A 567 -22.06 -0.86 21.04
N PRO A 568 -22.71 -1.12 22.18
CA PRO A 568 -22.03 -1.63 23.36
C PRO A 568 -21.77 -3.14 23.27
N VAL A 569 -20.75 -3.59 24.00
CA VAL A 569 -20.46 -5.01 24.29
C VAL A 569 -20.28 -5.15 25.80
N ARG A 570 -21.21 -5.84 26.47
CA ARG A 570 -21.14 -6.08 27.91
C ARG A 570 -20.44 -7.41 28.17
N TYR A 571 -19.37 -7.40 28.96
CA TYR A 571 -18.65 -8.60 29.39
C TYR A 571 -18.11 -8.40 30.82
N GLY A 572 -17.89 -9.51 31.53
CA GLY A 572 -17.29 -9.48 32.87
C GLY A 572 -15.77 -9.67 32.87
N ARG A 573 -15.22 -10.06 34.03
CA ARG A 573 -13.78 -10.29 34.24
C ARG A 573 -13.35 -11.69 33.79
N SER A 574 -14.28 -12.63 33.70
CA SER A 574 -14.06 -14.00 33.24
C SER A 574 -15.01 -14.36 32.10
N VAL A 575 -14.45 -14.66 30.92
CA VAL A 575 -15.21 -15.07 29.73
C VAL A 575 -14.89 -16.53 29.40
N VAL A 576 -15.92 -17.35 29.22
CA VAL A 576 -15.78 -18.70 28.69
C VAL A 576 -16.35 -18.79 27.28
N VAL A 577 -15.58 -19.37 26.36
CA VAL A 577 -16.03 -19.68 24.99
C VAL A 577 -16.19 -21.19 24.84
N VAL A 578 -17.36 -21.63 24.41
CA VAL A 578 -17.68 -23.04 24.19
C VAL A 578 -17.45 -23.41 22.72
N GLY A 579 -16.41 -24.21 22.47
CA GLY A 579 -16.01 -24.65 21.14
C GLY A 579 -14.50 -24.46 20.88
N ALA A 580 -13.98 -25.10 19.83
CA ALA A 580 -12.55 -25.01 19.45
C ALA A 580 -12.32 -24.88 17.93
N GLY A 581 -13.30 -24.34 17.20
CA GLY A 581 -13.14 -23.99 15.78
C GLY A 581 -12.56 -22.59 15.59
N ASN A 582 -12.35 -22.17 14.33
CA ASN A 582 -11.84 -20.83 14.02
C ASN A 582 -12.70 -19.72 14.66
N THR A 583 -14.03 -19.84 14.58
CA THR A 583 -14.96 -18.91 15.24
C THR A 583 -14.74 -18.84 16.75
N ALA A 584 -14.44 -19.96 17.41
CA ALA A 584 -14.15 -19.97 18.84
C ALA A 584 -12.81 -19.28 19.14
N MET A 585 -11.77 -19.56 18.33
CA MET A 585 -10.47 -18.88 18.45
C MET A 585 -10.60 -17.36 18.27
N ASP A 586 -11.41 -16.93 17.30
CA ASP A 586 -11.70 -15.52 17.06
C ASP A 586 -12.39 -14.89 18.28
N CYS A 587 -13.43 -15.52 18.84
CA CYS A 587 -14.10 -15.04 20.05
C CYS A 587 -13.14 -14.95 21.26
N LEU A 588 -12.33 -15.97 21.50
CA LEU A 588 -11.37 -16.00 22.61
C LEU A 588 -10.38 -14.84 22.50
N ARG A 589 -9.82 -14.65 21.30
CA ARG A 589 -8.78 -13.65 21.03
C ARG A 589 -9.34 -12.22 21.00
N VAL A 590 -10.58 -12.06 20.54
CA VAL A 590 -11.31 -10.79 20.66
C VAL A 590 -11.60 -10.46 22.12
N ALA A 591 -12.10 -11.41 22.92
CA ALA A 591 -12.35 -11.19 24.34
C ALA A 591 -11.07 -10.78 25.07
N LYS A 592 -9.93 -11.40 24.75
CA LYS A 592 -8.63 -11.01 25.33
C LYS A 592 -8.26 -9.56 24.99
N ARG A 593 -8.46 -9.14 23.74
CA ARG A 593 -8.20 -7.77 23.25
C ARG A 593 -9.12 -6.69 23.80
N LEU A 594 -10.32 -7.08 24.21
CA LEU A 594 -11.24 -6.21 24.96
C LEU A 594 -10.81 -6.02 26.44
N GLY A 595 -9.66 -6.55 26.83
CA GLY A 595 -9.07 -6.38 28.17
C GLY A 595 -9.58 -7.38 29.21
N VAL A 596 -10.23 -8.47 28.78
CA VAL A 596 -10.74 -9.49 29.72
C VAL A 596 -9.55 -10.20 30.40
N PRO A 597 -9.46 -10.16 31.75
CA PRO A 597 -8.36 -10.78 32.47
C PRO A 597 -8.25 -12.29 32.25
N LYS A 598 -9.37 -13.02 32.42
CA LYS A 598 -9.43 -14.47 32.31
C LYS A 598 -10.32 -14.89 31.13
N VAL A 599 -9.73 -15.57 30.16
CA VAL A 599 -10.43 -16.08 28.98
C VAL A 599 -10.16 -17.57 28.86
N THR A 600 -11.23 -18.36 28.82
CA THR A 600 -11.14 -19.83 28.87
C THR A 600 -11.90 -20.46 27.70
N CYS A 601 -11.25 -21.39 27.01
CA CYS A 601 -11.85 -22.25 25.99
C CYS A 601 -12.35 -23.55 26.63
N VAL A 602 -13.64 -23.87 26.49
CA VAL A 602 -14.21 -25.17 26.89
C VAL A 602 -14.52 -26.00 25.65
N TYR A 603 -13.89 -27.17 25.52
CA TYR A 603 -14.07 -28.04 24.36
C TYR A 603 -14.25 -29.49 24.75
N ARG A 604 -15.29 -30.12 24.20
CA ARG A 604 -15.69 -31.51 24.51
C ARG A 604 -14.73 -32.58 24.00
N ARG A 605 -13.75 -32.26 23.15
CA ARG A 605 -12.74 -33.20 22.64
C ARG A 605 -11.32 -32.76 23.03
N SER A 606 -10.30 -33.50 22.59
CA SER A 606 -8.91 -33.09 22.81
C SER A 606 -8.48 -32.02 21.82
N GLU A 607 -7.31 -31.44 22.07
CA GLU A 607 -6.64 -30.52 21.17
C GLU A 607 -6.44 -31.08 19.76
N ALA A 608 -6.09 -32.37 19.64
CA ALA A 608 -5.84 -33.00 18.35
C ALA A 608 -7.09 -33.06 17.46
N GLU A 609 -8.29 -33.00 18.05
CA GLU A 609 -9.55 -32.92 17.33
C GLU A 609 -10.10 -31.48 17.22
N ALA A 610 -9.35 -30.45 17.61
CA ALA A 610 -9.74 -29.06 17.45
C ALA A 610 -9.76 -28.70 15.94
N PRO A 611 -10.88 -28.20 15.40
CA PRO A 611 -10.96 -27.87 13.97
C PRO A 611 -10.42 -26.48 13.60
N ALA A 612 -9.92 -25.70 14.57
CA ALA A 612 -9.28 -24.41 14.29
C ALA A 612 -7.95 -24.60 13.55
N ARG A 613 -7.54 -23.57 12.81
CA ARG A 613 -6.19 -23.51 12.22
C ARG A 613 -5.14 -23.64 13.32
N VAL A 614 -4.10 -24.43 13.05
CA VAL A 614 -3.04 -24.71 14.03
C VAL A 614 -2.34 -23.42 14.47
N GLU A 615 -2.13 -22.51 13.52
CA GLU A 615 -1.54 -21.19 13.75
C GLU A 615 -2.36 -20.35 14.75
N GLU A 616 -3.69 -20.35 14.63
CA GLU A 616 -4.58 -19.55 15.46
C GLU A 616 -4.71 -20.12 16.87
N LEU A 617 -4.70 -21.46 17.00
CA LEU A 617 -4.67 -22.14 18.28
C LEU A 617 -3.37 -21.81 19.05
N ARG A 618 -2.23 -21.81 18.34
CA ARG A 618 -0.94 -21.39 18.90
C ARG A 618 -0.98 -19.92 19.33
N HIS A 619 -1.46 -19.01 18.47
CA HIS A 619 -1.57 -17.59 18.81
C HIS A 619 -2.45 -17.36 20.04
N ALA A 620 -3.58 -18.06 20.15
CA ALA A 620 -4.45 -17.98 21.32
C ALA A 620 -3.72 -18.37 22.63
N ARG A 621 -2.90 -19.43 22.59
CA ARG A 621 -2.08 -19.83 23.75
C ARG A 621 -1.03 -18.80 24.12
N GLU A 622 -0.30 -18.29 23.13
CA GLU A 622 0.73 -17.28 23.32
C GLU A 622 0.15 -15.98 23.90
N GLU A 623 -1.12 -15.66 23.58
CA GLU A 623 -1.88 -14.54 24.13
C GLU A 623 -2.45 -14.81 25.55
N GLY A 624 -2.20 -15.99 26.13
CA GLY A 624 -2.56 -16.33 27.51
C GLY A 624 -3.98 -16.85 27.71
N ILE A 625 -4.59 -17.46 26.69
CA ILE A 625 -5.91 -18.12 26.80
C ILE A 625 -5.77 -19.52 27.42
N GLU A 626 -6.66 -19.83 28.37
CA GLU A 626 -6.72 -21.14 29.04
C GLU A 626 -7.56 -22.14 28.25
N PHE A 627 -7.17 -23.42 28.23
CA PHE A 627 -7.89 -24.47 27.49
C PHE A 627 -8.33 -25.61 28.39
N PHE A 628 -9.64 -25.84 28.44
CA PHE A 628 -10.32 -26.94 29.12
C PHE A 628 -10.81 -27.94 28.08
N PHE A 629 -9.90 -28.78 27.60
CA PHE A 629 -10.22 -29.90 26.71
C PHE A 629 -10.91 -31.04 27.46
N LEU A 630 -11.67 -31.85 26.73
CA LEU A 630 -12.47 -32.95 27.29
C LEU A 630 -13.50 -32.51 28.34
N HIS A 631 -14.14 -31.36 28.11
CA HIS A 631 -15.22 -30.86 28.96
C HIS A 631 -16.40 -30.35 28.11
N SER A 632 -17.62 -30.72 28.49
CA SER A 632 -18.85 -30.22 27.84
C SER A 632 -19.74 -29.50 28.85
N PRO A 633 -20.30 -28.33 28.52
CA PRO A 633 -21.28 -27.67 29.38
C PRO A 633 -22.57 -28.49 29.54
N ILE A 634 -23.13 -28.49 30.74
CA ILE A 634 -24.43 -29.13 31.05
C ILE A 634 -25.46 -28.18 31.65
N ALA A 635 -25.04 -27.08 32.28
CA ALA A 635 -25.91 -26.02 32.78
C ALA A 635 -25.11 -24.71 32.93
N VAL A 636 -25.79 -23.58 32.76
CA VAL A 636 -25.27 -22.25 33.07
C VAL A 636 -25.84 -21.83 34.43
N LEU A 637 -24.96 -21.43 35.33
CA LEU A 637 -25.31 -20.93 36.66
C LEU A 637 -25.59 -19.44 36.54
N VAL A 638 -26.70 -18.99 37.12
CA VAL A 638 -27.21 -17.63 36.95
C VAL A 638 -27.37 -16.97 38.32
N ASP A 639 -26.96 -15.70 38.42
CA ASP A 639 -27.15 -14.87 39.61
C ASP A 639 -28.62 -14.41 39.79
N PRO A 640 -28.99 -13.77 40.91
CA PRO A 640 -30.35 -13.27 41.14
C PRO A 640 -30.83 -12.22 40.12
N ASP A 641 -29.92 -11.52 39.44
CA ASP A 641 -30.21 -10.49 38.44
C ASP A 641 -30.31 -11.07 37.02
N GLY A 642 -30.15 -12.39 36.85
CA GLY A 642 -30.25 -13.07 35.57
C GLY A 642 -28.97 -13.09 34.74
N ASN A 643 -27.80 -12.75 35.30
CA ASN A 643 -26.51 -12.82 34.62
C ASN A 643 -25.77 -14.13 34.92
N VAL A 644 -24.81 -14.49 34.07
CA VAL A 644 -23.97 -15.68 34.27
C VAL A 644 -23.08 -15.50 35.51
N GLN A 645 -23.09 -16.48 36.41
CA GLN A 645 -22.18 -16.60 37.56
C GLN A 645 -21.18 -17.76 37.38
N GLY A 646 -21.49 -18.71 36.52
CA GLY A 646 -20.62 -19.85 36.22
C GLY A 646 -21.26 -20.82 35.23
N MET A 647 -20.59 -21.94 35.00
CA MET A 647 -21.14 -23.07 34.26
C MET A 647 -20.77 -24.39 34.90
N THR A 648 -21.70 -25.32 34.93
CA THR A 648 -21.39 -26.71 35.26
C THR A 648 -20.94 -27.41 33.98
N VAL A 649 -19.79 -28.04 34.04
CA VAL A 649 -19.26 -28.89 32.96
C VAL A 649 -19.19 -30.34 33.39
N GLU A 650 -19.25 -31.23 32.41
CA GLU A 650 -19.02 -32.66 32.57
C GLU A 650 -17.73 -33.06 31.86
N ARG A 651 -16.91 -33.86 32.52
CA ARG A 651 -15.70 -34.42 31.95
C ARG A 651 -16.04 -35.46 30.89
N MET A 652 -15.26 -35.45 29.81
CA MET A 652 -15.40 -36.31 28.66
C MET A 652 -14.21 -37.27 28.55
N VAL A 653 -14.43 -38.41 27.92
CA VAL A 653 -13.38 -39.28 27.39
C VAL A 653 -13.61 -39.52 25.92
N LEU A 654 -12.54 -39.77 25.16
CA LEU A 654 -12.66 -40.03 23.73
C LEU A 654 -13.00 -41.50 23.48
N GLY A 655 -14.12 -41.75 22.82
CA GLY A 655 -14.51 -43.04 22.27
C GLY A 655 -13.90 -43.28 20.88
N GLU A 656 -14.60 -44.09 20.10
CA GLU A 656 -14.22 -44.42 18.72
C GLU A 656 -14.36 -43.22 17.77
N PRO A 657 -13.57 -43.18 16.68
CA PRO A 657 -13.76 -42.21 15.59
C PRO A 657 -15.18 -42.22 15.01
N ASP A 658 -15.73 -41.03 14.76
CA ASP A 658 -16.94 -40.85 13.96
C ASP A 658 -16.65 -41.07 12.46
N ALA A 659 -17.68 -41.01 11.62
CA ALA A 659 -17.55 -41.16 10.16
C ALA A 659 -16.61 -40.13 9.49
N ASN A 660 -16.29 -39.03 10.17
CA ASN A 660 -15.33 -38.02 9.71
C ASN A 660 -13.94 -38.23 10.35
N GLY A 661 -13.69 -39.38 10.99
CA GLY A 661 -12.44 -39.72 11.65
C GLY A 661 -12.20 -39.03 13.00
N ARG A 662 -13.16 -38.27 13.53
CA ARG A 662 -12.98 -37.55 14.80
C ARG A 662 -13.55 -38.37 15.95
N ARG A 663 -12.77 -38.57 17.01
CA ARG A 663 -13.19 -39.36 18.17
C ARG A 663 -14.43 -38.76 18.85
N GLN A 664 -15.39 -39.62 19.16
CA GLN A 664 -16.64 -39.21 19.80
C GLN A 664 -16.38 -38.87 21.28
N PRO A 665 -16.89 -37.73 21.78
CA PRO A 665 -16.81 -37.42 23.20
C PRO A 665 -17.88 -38.21 23.98
N LEU A 666 -17.48 -38.94 25.01
CA LEU A 666 -18.36 -39.72 25.88
C LEU A 666 -18.32 -39.14 27.31
N PRO A 667 -19.48 -38.92 27.96
CA PRO A 667 -19.53 -38.39 29.32
C PRO A 667 -18.99 -39.39 30.32
N THR A 668 -18.26 -38.91 31.34
CA THR A 668 -17.78 -39.76 32.45
C THR A 668 -18.70 -39.77 33.66
N GLY A 669 -19.67 -38.85 33.74
CA GLY A 669 -20.47 -38.58 34.95
C GLY A 669 -19.79 -37.65 35.96
N GLU A 670 -18.50 -37.34 35.79
CA GLU A 670 -17.77 -36.41 36.67
C GLU A 670 -18.10 -34.96 36.29
N ARG A 671 -18.65 -34.20 37.24
CA ARG A 671 -19.15 -32.83 37.04
C ARG A 671 -18.49 -31.85 37.99
N PHE A 672 -18.23 -30.65 37.51
CA PHE A 672 -17.71 -29.56 38.33
C PHE A 672 -18.09 -28.21 37.75
N ASP A 673 -18.05 -27.19 38.59
CA ASP A 673 -18.41 -25.82 38.21
C ASP A 673 -17.16 -25.00 37.85
N ILE A 674 -17.29 -24.19 36.79
CA ILE A 674 -16.31 -23.20 36.36
C ILE A 674 -16.94 -21.82 36.57
N GLU A 675 -16.30 -20.99 37.40
CA GLU A 675 -16.73 -19.61 37.64
C GLU A 675 -16.46 -18.72 36.41
N CYS A 676 -17.49 -18.03 35.94
CA CYS A 676 -17.40 -17.10 34.82
C CYS A 676 -18.55 -16.11 34.81
N ASP A 677 -18.32 -14.93 34.24
CA ASP A 677 -19.31 -13.84 34.19
C ASP A 677 -20.02 -13.74 32.83
N THR A 678 -19.45 -14.38 31.81
CA THR A 678 -19.89 -14.27 30.42
C THR A 678 -19.60 -15.57 29.67
N LEU A 679 -20.57 -16.03 28.88
CA LEU A 679 -20.47 -17.25 28.08
C LEU A 679 -20.66 -16.90 26.61
N ILE A 680 -19.78 -17.41 25.74
CA ILE A 680 -19.91 -17.28 24.29
C ILE A 680 -20.06 -18.66 23.65
N SER A 681 -21.19 -18.90 23.00
CA SER A 681 -21.49 -20.17 22.32
C SER A 681 -20.95 -20.16 20.88
N ALA A 682 -19.93 -20.98 20.60
CA ALA A 682 -19.25 -21.09 19.31
C ALA A 682 -19.37 -22.51 18.70
N LEU A 683 -20.61 -23.01 18.62
CA LEU A 683 -20.95 -24.40 18.25
C LEU A 683 -21.14 -24.63 16.74
N GLY A 684 -20.86 -23.60 15.93
CA GLY A 684 -21.13 -23.57 14.50
C GLY A 684 -22.56 -23.09 14.18
N THR A 685 -22.87 -23.07 12.89
CA THR A 685 -24.08 -22.42 12.36
C THR A 685 -24.97 -23.38 11.57
N LYS A 686 -26.18 -22.94 11.23
CA LYS A 686 -27.14 -23.61 10.35
C LYS A 686 -27.64 -22.65 9.27
N ALA A 687 -28.24 -23.19 8.22
CA ALA A 687 -28.89 -22.39 7.19
C ALA A 687 -29.97 -21.48 7.79
N ASN A 688 -30.08 -20.26 7.27
CA ASN A 688 -31.13 -19.33 7.65
C ASN A 688 -32.36 -19.59 6.76
N PRO A 689 -33.57 -19.80 7.32
CA PRO A 689 -34.73 -20.20 6.54
C PRO A 689 -35.36 -19.09 5.69
N LEU A 690 -34.90 -17.83 5.74
CA LEU A 690 -35.54 -16.71 5.02
C LEU A 690 -35.74 -16.97 3.51
N VAL A 691 -34.70 -17.43 2.82
CA VAL A 691 -34.75 -17.72 1.37
C VAL A 691 -35.56 -18.99 1.08
N THR A 692 -35.44 -20.01 1.93
CA THR A 692 -36.09 -21.30 1.72
C THR A 692 -37.58 -21.27 2.06
N GLU A 693 -38.00 -20.50 3.07
CA GLU A 693 -39.42 -20.24 3.39
C GLU A 693 -40.13 -19.45 2.29
N SER A 694 -39.44 -18.49 1.67
CA SER A 694 -39.98 -17.68 0.58
C SER A 694 -39.93 -18.39 -0.78
N THR A 695 -39.29 -19.57 -0.85
CA THR A 695 -39.15 -20.38 -2.06
C THR A 695 -39.45 -21.85 -1.73
N PRO A 696 -40.72 -22.21 -1.43
CA PRO A 696 -41.08 -23.52 -0.87
C PRO A 696 -40.79 -24.70 -1.81
N ASP A 697 -40.73 -24.47 -3.12
CA ASP A 697 -40.41 -25.50 -4.12
C ASP A 697 -38.91 -25.82 -4.21
N LEU A 698 -38.06 -25.10 -3.49
CA LEU A 698 -36.62 -25.34 -3.47
C LEU A 698 -36.29 -26.59 -2.64
N ALA A 699 -35.63 -27.57 -3.25
CA ALA A 699 -35.29 -28.82 -2.59
C ALA A 699 -34.22 -28.62 -1.50
N LEU A 700 -34.46 -29.17 -0.31
CA LEU A 700 -33.56 -29.07 0.84
C LEU A 700 -33.12 -30.44 1.35
N ASP A 701 -31.92 -30.50 1.95
CA ASP A 701 -31.46 -31.68 2.67
C ASP A 701 -32.15 -31.82 4.04
N ARG A 702 -31.90 -32.92 4.75
CA ARG A 702 -32.45 -33.16 6.10
C ARG A 702 -32.01 -32.13 7.15
N ARG A 703 -31.00 -31.30 6.86
CA ARG A 703 -30.44 -30.27 7.74
C ARG A 703 -30.94 -28.86 7.37
N GLY A 704 -31.76 -28.73 6.32
CA GLY A 704 -32.29 -27.47 5.82
C GLY A 704 -31.35 -26.70 4.90
N ASN A 705 -30.29 -27.33 4.38
CA ASN A 705 -29.41 -26.74 3.37
C ASN A 705 -30.02 -26.92 1.97
N ILE A 706 -29.69 -26.04 1.03
CA ILE A 706 -30.16 -26.16 -0.36
C ILE A 706 -29.48 -27.35 -1.03
N LEU A 707 -30.28 -28.22 -1.67
CA LEU A 707 -29.75 -29.28 -2.52
C LEU A 707 -29.36 -28.70 -3.88
N ALA A 708 -28.08 -28.81 -4.21
CA ALA A 708 -27.55 -28.58 -5.54
C ALA A 708 -27.01 -29.90 -6.12
N ASP A 709 -27.15 -30.10 -7.43
CA ASP A 709 -26.68 -31.28 -8.17
C ASP A 709 -27.29 -32.63 -7.72
N ASP A 710 -28.60 -32.72 -7.44
CA ASP A 710 -29.35 -33.96 -7.08
C ASP A 710 -28.68 -34.86 -6.02
N GLY A 711 -27.82 -34.30 -5.15
CA GLY A 711 -27.08 -35.05 -4.13
C GLY A 711 -25.84 -35.82 -4.63
N ALA A 712 -25.42 -35.62 -5.88
CA ALA A 712 -24.16 -36.13 -6.44
C ALA A 712 -22.99 -35.14 -6.19
N PRO A 713 -21.72 -35.51 -6.46
CA PRO A 713 -20.61 -34.56 -6.37
C PRO A 713 -20.89 -33.30 -7.20
N THR A 714 -20.73 -32.15 -6.55
CA THR A 714 -21.22 -30.82 -6.93
C THR A 714 -20.58 -30.22 -8.20
N ALA A 715 -20.94 -30.78 -9.36
CA ALA A 715 -20.35 -30.40 -10.63
C ALA A 715 -20.87 -29.07 -11.20
N THR A 716 -22.17 -28.78 -11.09
CA THR A 716 -22.81 -27.65 -11.78
C THR A 716 -23.37 -26.57 -10.86
N GLN A 717 -23.59 -26.89 -9.58
CA GLN A 717 -24.24 -25.99 -8.61
C GLN A 717 -25.69 -25.62 -8.95
N ALA A 718 -26.31 -26.33 -9.90
CA ALA A 718 -27.71 -26.19 -10.23
C ALA A 718 -28.61 -26.73 -9.12
N THR A 719 -29.69 -26.02 -8.80
CA THR A 719 -30.73 -26.52 -7.88
C THR A 719 -31.77 -27.35 -8.65
N ASN A 720 -32.91 -27.69 -8.04
CA ASN A 720 -34.04 -28.26 -8.77
C ASN A 720 -34.85 -27.23 -9.58
N LEU A 721 -34.63 -25.94 -9.34
CA LEU A 721 -35.37 -24.85 -10.00
C LEU A 721 -34.60 -24.30 -11.21
N PRO A 722 -35.21 -24.20 -12.41
CA PRO A 722 -34.57 -23.66 -13.60
C PRO A 722 -33.99 -22.26 -13.39
N GLY A 723 -32.74 -22.06 -13.82
CA GLY A 723 -32.06 -20.76 -13.70
C GLY A 723 -31.61 -20.39 -12.27
N VAL A 724 -31.84 -21.26 -11.28
CA VAL A 724 -31.42 -21.05 -9.88
C VAL A 724 -30.27 -21.98 -9.53
N PHE A 725 -29.17 -21.38 -9.10
CA PHE A 725 -27.95 -22.03 -8.66
C PHE A 725 -27.69 -21.73 -7.18
N ALA A 726 -26.96 -22.58 -6.48
CA ALA A 726 -26.61 -22.35 -5.08
C ALA A 726 -25.20 -22.87 -4.76
N GLY A 727 -24.48 -22.16 -3.89
CA GLY A 727 -23.10 -22.50 -3.58
C GLY A 727 -22.57 -21.89 -2.28
N GLY A 728 -21.48 -22.48 -1.78
CA GLY A 728 -20.89 -22.13 -0.48
C GLY A 728 -21.66 -22.74 0.68
N ASP A 729 -21.58 -22.08 1.85
CA ASP A 729 -22.03 -22.65 3.12
C ASP A 729 -23.54 -22.94 3.19
N ILE A 730 -24.35 -22.34 2.31
CA ILE A 730 -25.79 -22.63 2.22
C ILE A 730 -26.07 -24.03 1.63
N VAL A 731 -25.11 -24.61 0.92
CA VAL A 731 -25.18 -25.97 0.35
C VAL A 731 -24.44 -26.96 1.24
N THR A 732 -23.20 -26.66 1.62
CA THR A 732 -22.34 -27.60 2.36
C THR A 732 -22.54 -27.58 3.89
N GLY A 733 -23.21 -26.55 4.40
CA GLY A 733 -23.04 -26.12 5.80
C GLY A 733 -21.71 -25.41 6.01
N GLY A 734 -21.49 -24.89 7.23
CA GLY A 734 -20.28 -24.13 7.59
C GLY A 734 -18.99 -24.83 7.20
N ALA A 735 -18.21 -24.19 6.31
CA ALA A 735 -17.01 -24.76 5.70
C ALA A 735 -15.81 -23.78 5.78
N THR A 736 -15.10 -23.56 4.67
CA THR A 736 -13.95 -22.64 4.60
C THR A 736 -14.15 -21.62 3.48
N VAL A 737 -13.56 -20.43 3.63
CA VAL A 737 -13.65 -19.32 2.65
C VAL A 737 -13.34 -19.80 1.22
N ILE A 738 -12.28 -20.59 1.05
CA ILE A 738 -11.84 -21.04 -0.28
C ILE A 738 -12.75 -22.13 -0.88
N LEU A 739 -13.41 -22.95 -0.07
CA LEU A 739 -14.42 -23.89 -0.55
C LEU A 739 -15.66 -23.13 -1.07
N ALA A 740 -16.06 -22.08 -0.36
CA ALA A 740 -17.13 -21.19 -0.80
C ALA A 740 -16.76 -20.48 -2.11
N MET A 741 -15.54 -19.94 -2.24
CA MET A 741 -15.06 -19.36 -3.50
C MET A 741 -15.06 -20.39 -4.63
N GLY A 742 -14.56 -21.60 -4.40
CA GLY A 742 -14.57 -22.66 -5.40
C GLY A 742 -15.98 -23.04 -5.86
N ALA A 743 -16.97 -23.05 -4.95
CA ALA A 743 -18.38 -23.21 -5.30
C ALA A 743 -18.88 -22.06 -6.18
N GLY A 744 -18.56 -20.81 -5.83
CA GLY A 744 -18.88 -19.63 -6.64
C GLY A 744 -18.33 -19.70 -8.06
N ARG A 745 -17.06 -20.10 -8.24
CA ARG A 745 -16.44 -20.26 -9.57
C ARG A 745 -17.11 -21.34 -10.41
N ARG A 746 -17.43 -22.49 -9.80
CA ARG A 746 -18.18 -23.57 -10.49
C ARG A 746 -19.57 -23.11 -10.90
N ALA A 747 -20.26 -22.38 -10.03
CA ALA A 747 -21.56 -21.80 -10.33
C ALA A 747 -21.46 -20.77 -11.46
N ALA A 748 -20.47 -19.87 -11.43
CA ALA A 748 -20.25 -18.88 -12.49
C ALA A 748 -20.07 -19.52 -13.86
N LYS A 749 -19.22 -20.56 -13.96
CA LYS A 749 -19.03 -21.30 -15.22
C LYS A 749 -20.31 -21.99 -15.68
N SER A 750 -21.10 -22.54 -14.75
CA SER A 750 -22.33 -23.25 -15.06
C SER A 750 -23.46 -22.32 -15.48
N ILE A 751 -23.58 -21.14 -14.85
CA ILE A 751 -24.49 -20.08 -15.25
C ILE A 751 -24.13 -19.56 -16.64
N ALA A 752 -22.85 -19.28 -16.90
CA ALA A 752 -22.41 -18.82 -18.21
C ALA A 752 -22.68 -19.86 -19.32
N ALA A 753 -22.46 -21.15 -19.04
CA ALA A 753 -22.83 -22.24 -19.95
C ALA A 753 -24.35 -22.31 -20.20
N TYR A 754 -25.15 -22.19 -19.14
CA TYR A 754 -26.61 -22.15 -19.21
C TYR A 754 -27.12 -21.00 -20.09
N LEU A 755 -26.59 -19.79 -19.89
CA LEU A 755 -26.93 -18.61 -20.70
C LEU A 755 -26.47 -18.77 -22.16
N GLY A 756 -25.24 -19.24 -22.37
CA GLY A 756 -24.67 -19.46 -23.69
C GLY A 756 -25.43 -20.50 -24.53
N LEU A 757 -26.09 -21.46 -23.89
CA LEU A 757 -26.95 -22.48 -24.51
C LEU A 757 -28.42 -22.05 -24.65
N GLY A 758 -28.74 -20.77 -24.45
CA GLY A 758 -30.11 -20.27 -24.57
C GLY A 758 -31.03 -20.76 -23.44
N LYS A 759 -30.51 -20.79 -22.20
CA LYS A 759 -31.24 -21.20 -20.98
C LYS A 759 -31.68 -22.67 -20.97
N LYS A 760 -30.89 -23.57 -21.55
CA LYS A 760 -31.11 -25.03 -21.52
C LYS A 760 -31.11 -25.56 -20.07
N TRP A 761 -32.18 -26.24 -19.65
CA TRP A 761 -32.28 -26.87 -18.33
C TRP A 761 -32.76 -28.34 -18.43
N PRO A 762 -32.19 -29.28 -17.66
CA PRO A 762 -31.08 -29.13 -16.73
C PRO A 762 -29.73 -28.96 -17.43
N ILE A 763 -28.81 -28.24 -16.79
CA ILE A 763 -27.42 -28.11 -17.23
C ILE A 763 -26.63 -29.36 -16.81
N THR A 764 -25.75 -29.88 -17.68
CA THR A 764 -24.93 -31.06 -17.36
C THR A 764 -23.46 -30.70 -17.19
N ALA A 765 -22.68 -31.54 -16.50
CA ALA A 765 -21.23 -31.34 -16.38
C ALA A 765 -20.53 -31.30 -17.75
N SER A 766 -21.05 -32.01 -18.76
CA SER A 766 -20.55 -31.96 -20.13
C SER A 766 -20.81 -30.60 -20.79
N ASP A 767 -21.99 -30.01 -20.55
CA ASP A 767 -22.31 -28.67 -21.05
C ASP A 767 -21.36 -27.63 -20.44
N VAL A 768 -21.10 -27.73 -19.12
CA VAL A 768 -20.17 -26.84 -18.41
C VAL A 768 -18.72 -27.03 -18.88
N ALA A 769 -18.31 -28.26 -19.17
CA ALA A 769 -16.96 -28.55 -19.67
C ALA A 769 -16.75 -28.00 -21.10
N ALA A 770 -17.79 -28.02 -21.93
CA ALA A 770 -17.77 -27.51 -23.30
C ALA A 770 -17.83 -25.97 -23.40
N PHE A 771 -18.18 -25.27 -22.32
CA PHE A 771 -18.20 -23.81 -22.31
C PHE A 771 -16.79 -23.22 -22.37
N GLU A 772 -16.56 -22.42 -23.42
CA GLU A 772 -15.39 -21.57 -23.58
C GLU A 772 -15.80 -20.11 -23.42
N ALA A 773 -15.08 -19.38 -22.56
CA ALA A 773 -15.32 -17.95 -22.38
C ALA A 773 -14.94 -17.18 -23.66
N SER A 774 -15.74 -16.18 -24.00
CA SER A 774 -15.40 -15.28 -25.12
C SER A 774 -14.09 -14.55 -24.83
N LYS A 775 -13.30 -14.26 -25.87
CA LYS A 775 -12.09 -13.44 -25.71
C LYS A 775 -12.51 -12.03 -25.27
N MET A 776 -11.75 -11.45 -24.34
CA MET A 776 -11.94 -10.04 -23.97
C MET A 776 -11.31 -9.17 -25.06
N THR A 777 -12.07 -8.20 -25.59
CA THR A 777 -11.53 -7.16 -26.46
C THR A 777 -10.98 -6.01 -25.64
N THR A 778 -9.71 -5.68 -25.86
CA THR A 778 -9.11 -4.45 -25.36
C THR A 778 -9.41 -3.32 -26.32
N GLU A 779 -10.52 -2.59 -26.13
CA GLU A 779 -10.65 -1.24 -26.69
C GLU A 779 -9.86 -0.27 -25.79
N VAL A 780 -8.61 -0.01 -26.18
CA VAL A 780 -7.82 1.06 -25.58
C VAL A 780 -8.17 2.37 -26.30
N SER A 781 -9.27 3.01 -25.89
CA SER A 781 -9.59 4.37 -26.35
C SER A 781 -8.75 5.38 -25.56
N SER A 782 -7.76 5.97 -26.20
CA SER A 782 -7.03 7.12 -25.69
C SER A 782 -7.88 8.39 -25.78
N GLY A 783 -8.22 8.97 -24.64
CA GLY A 783 -8.62 10.39 -24.56
C GLY A 783 -10.06 10.64 -24.15
N ALA A 784 -10.25 10.85 -22.85
CA ALA A 784 -10.94 12.01 -22.28
C ALA A 784 -11.01 11.78 -20.77
N THR A 785 -10.47 12.71 -19.99
CA THR A 785 -10.82 12.86 -18.58
C THR A 785 -12.33 13.11 -18.51
N ALA A 786 -13.11 12.07 -18.24
CA ALA A 786 -14.50 12.25 -17.86
C ALA A 786 -14.50 12.94 -16.50
N GLY A 787 -14.90 14.21 -16.51
CA GLY A 787 -15.13 14.97 -15.29
C GLY A 787 -16.07 14.19 -14.39
N ILE A 788 -15.71 14.13 -13.11
CA ILE A 788 -16.57 13.70 -12.03
C ILE A 788 -17.87 14.50 -12.17
N ASP A 789 -19.01 13.83 -12.36
CA ASP A 789 -20.32 14.46 -12.24
C ASP A 789 -20.47 14.95 -10.79
N PRO A 790 -20.48 16.27 -10.53
CA PRO A 790 -20.54 16.81 -9.19
C PRO A 790 -21.92 16.62 -8.53
N ASN A 791 -22.88 15.98 -9.22
CA ASN A 791 -24.21 15.68 -8.71
C ASN A 791 -24.48 14.19 -8.46
N ALA A 792 -23.47 13.31 -8.52
CA ALA A 792 -23.63 11.92 -8.06
C ALA A 792 -23.84 11.91 -6.52
N PRO A 793 -24.98 11.43 -6.00
CA PRO A 793 -25.28 11.53 -4.59
C PRO A 793 -24.46 10.50 -3.80
N GLY A 794 -23.49 10.96 -3.01
CA GLY A 794 -22.92 10.13 -1.94
C GLY A 794 -21.45 10.31 -1.55
N ALA A 795 -20.63 11.08 -2.28
CA ALA A 795 -19.24 11.31 -1.89
C ALA A 795 -18.95 12.81 -1.77
N ALA A 796 -18.74 13.31 -0.56
CA ALA A 796 -18.21 14.64 -0.36
C ALA A 796 -16.79 14.70 -0.96
N LEU A 797 -16.45 15.75 -1.69
CA LEU A 797 -15.09 15.96 -2.21
C LEU A 797 -14.34 16.93 -1.30
N CYS A 798 -13.03 16.72 -1.10
CA CYS A 798 -12.20 17.66 -0.34
C CYS A 798 -12.08 19.01 -1.09
N PRO A 799 -12.40 20.18 -0.47
CA PRO A 799 -12.42 21.48 -1.16
C PRO A 799 -11.06 21.99 -1.65
N LYS A 800 -9.95 21.38 -1.17
CA LYS A 800 -8.58 21.83 -1.45
C LYS A 800 -7.87 20.95 -2.48
N CYS A 801 -8.05 19.63 -2.41
CA CYS A 801 -7.35 18.69 -3.30
C CYS A 801 -8.26 17.88 -4.23
N HIS A 802 -9.59 18.06 -4.15
CA HIS A 802 -10.59 17.46 -5.05
C HIS A 802 -10.56 15.92 -5.15
N ARG A 803 -9.98 15.24 -4.16
CA ARG A 803 -10.07 13.78 -4.03
C ARG A 803 -11.41 13.37 -3.37
N PRO A 804 -11.96 12.18 -3.72
CA PRO A 804 -13.11 11.60 -3.01
C PRO A 804 -12.80 11.47 -1.52
N ILE A 805 -13.71 11.94 -0.67
CA ILE A 805 -13.71 11.55 0.74
C ILE A 805 -14.20 10.11 0.74
N GLU A 806 -13.28 9.16 0.90
CA GLU A 806 -13.62 7.74 1.04
C GLU A 806 -14.55 7.57 2.25
N GLY A 807 -15.74 7.03 2.02
CA GLY A 807 -16.71 6.76 3.07
C GLY A 807 -16.36 5.49 3.82
N ASP A 808 -15.59 5.60 4.89
CA ASP A 808 -15.90 5.09 6.24
C ASP A 808 -14.74 5.41 7.20
N GLU A 809 -15.09 5.54 8.47
CA GLU A 809 -14.45 6.29 9.56
C GLU A 809 -13.05 5.84 10.06
N ASP A 810 -12.27 5.09 9.26
CA ASP A 810 -10.90 4.68 9.65
C ASP A 810 -9.81 5.16 8.68
N ALA A 811 -10.15 5.97 7.67
CA ALA A 811 -9.19 6.64 6.81
C ALA A 811 -9.55 8.12 6.58
N TYR A 812 -9.26 8.96 7.57
CA TYR A 812 -9.00 10.37 7.28
C TYR A 812 -7.59 10.76 7.73
N ILE A 813 -6.63 10.59 6.81
CA ILE A 813 -5.51 11.52 6.66
C ILE A 813 -5.46 11.95 5.19
N CYS A 814 -5.97 13.14 4.90
CA CYS A 814 -5.41 14.01 3.86
C CYS A 814 -5.94 15.44 4.08
N CYS A 815 -5.14 16.49 4.21
CA CYS A 815 -3.87 16.77 3.55
C CYS A 815 -2.84 17.44 4.50
N ALA A 816 -1.65 16.83 4.54
CA ALA A 816 -0.37 17.43 4.90
C ALA A 816 -0.18 17.84 6.37
N ASP A 817 0.12 16.88 7.26
CA ASP A 817 0.77 17.11 8.58
C ASP A 817 0.31 18.36 9.37
N ALA A 818 -0.94 18.77 9.16
CA ALA A 818 -1.42 20.06 9.62
C ALA A 818 -1.97 19.87 11.02
N VAL A 819 -1.09 20.11 12.00
CA VAL A 819 -1.47 20.31 13.39
C VAL A 819 -2.30 21.60 13.45
N LEU A 820 -3.56 21.49 13.87
CA LEU A 820 -4.39 22.66 14.16
C LEU A 820 -4.14 23.08 15.61
N SER A 821 -3.89 24.36 15.81
CA SER A 821 -3.82 24.96 17.14
C SER A 821 -5.21 25.40 17.55
N TRP A 822 -5.62 25.09 18.77
CA TRP A 822 -6.89 25.49 19.37
C TRP A 822 -6.61 26.27 20.63
N ARG A 823 -7.18 27.47 20.77
CA ARG A 823 -7.03 28.31 21.96
C ARG A 823 -8.33 28.35 22.75
N CYS A 824 -8.22 28.16 24.06
CA CYS A 824 -9.35 28.33 24.97
C CYS A 824 -9.56 29.81 25.31
N GLU A 825 -10.79 30.30 25.11
CA GLU A 825 -11.17 31.67 25.45
C GLU A 825 -11.21 31.93 26.97
N SER A 826 -11.33 30.88 27.78
CA SER A 826 -11.47 31.01 29.25
C SER A 826 -10.14 30.90 29.98
N CYS A 827 -9.33 29.88 29.70
CA CYS A 827 -8.05 29.68 30.40
C CYS A 827 -6.81 30.16 29.61
N GLY A 828 -6.97 30.48 28.33
CA GLY A 828 -5.89 30.92 27.44
C GLY A 828 -5.04 29.79 26.84
N LYS A 829 -5.24 28.54 27.26
CA LYS A 829 -4.44 27.38 26.82
C LYS A 829 -4.53 27.18 25.32
N VAL A 830 -3.37 26.96 24.69
CA VAL A 830 -3.27 26.57 23.28
C VAL A 830 -2.91 25.09 23.20
N SER A 831 -3.71 24.32 22.48
CA SER A 831 -3.53 22.88 22.29
C SER A 831 -3.35 22.57 20.81
N GLU A 832 -2.35 21.75 20.52
CA GLU A 832 -2.01 21.30 19.17
C GLU A 832 -2.54 19.88 18.96
N GLY A 833 -3.43 19.67 17.99
CA GLY A 833 -4.02 18.36 17.76
C GLY A 833 -5.25 18.38 16.84
N PHE A 834 -5.81 17.20 16.60
CA PHE A 834 -7.01 17.06 15.76
C PHE A 834 -8.27 17.52 16.50
N ALA A 835 -9.28 17.92 15.73
CA ALA A 835 -10.50 18.59 16.19
C ALA A 835 -11.09 17.99 17.48
N PHE A 836 -11.22 18.83 18.51
CA PHE A 836 -11.90 18.47 19.76
C PHE A 836 -13.42 18.41 19.50
N PRO A 837 -14.10 17.26 19.76
CA PRO A 837 -15.44 16.98 19.26
C PRO A 837 -16.57 17.89 19.77
N TYR A 838 -16.28 18.84 20.68
CA TYR A 838 -17.29 19.73 21.25
C TYR A 838 -16.89 21.21 21.28
N GLY A 839 -15.72 21.59 20.75
CA GLY A 839 -15.23 22.97 20.80
C GLY A 839 -15.07 23.51 22.23
N MET A 840 -14.77 22.64 23.20
CA MET A 840 -14.63 22.96 24.63
C MET A 840 -13.28 22.46 25.14
N CYS A 841 -12.62 23.25 25.99
CA CYS A 841 -11.30 22.99 26.55
C CYS A 841 -11.39 21.85 27.58
N PRO A 842 -10.53 20.83 27.47
CA PRO A 842 -10.58 19.68 28.38
C PRO A 842 -10.20 20.03 29.82
N ASP A 843 -9.47 21.13 30.03
CA ASP A 843 -8.98 21.50 31.36
C ASP A 843 -9.95 22.39 32.14
N CYS A 844 -10.55 23.39 31.48
CA CYS A 844 -11.43 24.36 32.15
C CYS A 844 -12.88 24.35 31.66
N GLY A 845 -13.21 23.58 30.63
CA GLY A 845 -14.55 23.56 30.01
C GLY A 845 -14.91 24.84 29.27
N GLY A 846 -13.97 25.75 29.00
CA GLY A 846 -14.20 26.97 28.21
C GLY A 846 -14.25 26.72 26.71
N ARG A 847 -14.84 27.63 25.92
CA ARG A 847 -14.94 27.47 24.46
C ARG A 847 -13.55 27.53 23.79
N LEU A 848 -13.32 26.68 22.79
CA LEU A 848 -12.13 26.63 21.94
C LEU A 848 -12.37 27.35 20.61
N HIS A 849 -11.41 28.14 20.17
CA HIS A 849 -11.35 28.69 18.82
C HIS A 849 -10.09 28.19 18.11
N ALA A 850 -10.18 28.01 16.79
CA ALA A 850 -9.01 27.69 15.98
C ALA A 850 -8.04 28.88 16.02
N ALA A 851 -6.83 28.65 16.50
CA ALA A 851 -5.76 29.64 16.55
C ALA A 851 -4.98 29.60 15.23
N THR A 852 -4.91 30.74 14.54
CA THR A 852 -3.96 30.93 13.44
C THR A 852 -2.60 31.29 14.02
N SER A 853 -1.58 30.47 13.75
CA SER A 853 -0.20 30.74 14.16
C SER A 853 0.35 31.97 13.41
N GLN A 854 0.16 33.17 13.97
CA GLN A 854 0.88 34.36 13.54
C GLN A 854 2.12 34.50 14.42
N ARG A 855 3.29 34.65 13.80
CA ARG A 855 4.53 34.88 14.52
C ARG A 855 4.42 36.22 15.26
N PRO A 856 4.59 36.28 16.60
CA PRO A 856 4.56 37.54 17.31
C PRO A 856 5.71 38.45 16.83
N GLU A 857 5.40 39.64 16.32
CA GLU A 857 6.38 40.63 15.88
C GLU A 857 6.64 41.67 16.98
N GLY A 858 7.91 42.02 17.20
CA GLY A 858 8.32 43.07 18.16
C GLY A 858 9.27 42.58 19.26
N ALA A 859 10.10 43.48 19.76
CA ALA A 859 11.15 43.16 20.75
C ALA A 859 10.59 42.59 22.07
N THR A 860 9.41 43.04 22.50
CA THR A 860 8.79 42.59 23.74
C THR A 860 8.24 41.17 23.64
N ALA A 861 7.60 40.81 22.51
CA ALA A 861 7.12 39.46 22.27
C ALA A 861 8.27 38.45 22.09
N LEU A 862 9.36 38.85 21.42
CA LEU A 862 10.57 38.04 21.33
C LEU A 862 11.22 37.81 22.71
N ASN A 863 11.18 38.81 23.60
CA ASN A 863 11.65 38.65 24.97
C ASN A 863 10.77 37.68 25.77
N ALA A 864 9.44 37.68 25.55
CA ALA A 864 8.53 36.72 26.18
C ALA A 864 8.82 35.28 25.74
N ILE A 865 8.95 35.05 24.43
CA ILE A 865 9.32 33.73 23.86
C ILE A 865 10.66 33.28 24.42
N ARG A 866 11.69 34.14 24.37
CA ARG A 866 13.01 33.84 24.93
C ARG A 866 12.91 33.46 26.40
N ARG A 867 12.09 34.17 27.18
CA ARG A 867 11.94 33.91 28.61
C ARG A 867 11.24 32.58 28.89
N ALA A 868 10.29 32.16 28.05
CA ALA A 868 9.72 30.82 28.10
C ALA A 868 10.78 29.75 27.90
N PHE A 869 11.58 29.82 26.83
CA PHE A 869 12.70 28.89 26.64
C PHE A 869 13.68 28.88 27.82
N GLU A 870 14.00 30.04 28.40
CA GLU A 870 14.87 30.11 29.59
C GLU A 870 14.26 29.41 30.81
N ILE A 871 12.92 29.41 30.95
CA ILE A 871 12.19 28.75 32.04
C ILE A 871 12.17 27.23 31.81
N GLU A 872 11.72 26.75 30.64
CA GLU A 872 11.68 25.31 30.34
C GLU A 872 13.09 24.67 30.36
N LEU A 873 14.11 25.38 29.85
CA LEU A 873 15.50 24.91 29.94
C LEU A 873 16.00 24.85 31.39
N GLY A 874 15.50 25.74 32.25
CA GLY A 874 15.73 25.72 33.69
C GLY A 874 15.02 24.55 34.38
N GLY A 875 13.75 24.31 34.05
CA GLY A 875 12.95 23.18 34.52
C GLY A 875 13.57 21.85 34.13
N HIS A 876 13.90 21.66 32.85
CA HIS A 876 14.64 20.51 32.36
C HIS A 876 15.94 20.27 33.14
N ALA A 877 16.77 21.32 33.29
CA ALA A 877 18.04 21.21 34.00
C ALA A 877 17.85 20.86 35.49
N PHE A 878 16.79 21.37 36.11
CA PHE A 878 16.40 21.01 37.47
C PHE A 878 15.97 19.54 37.55
N TYR A 879 15.02 19.08 36.73
CA TYR A 879 14.50 17.71 36.77
C TYR A 879 15.58 16.68 36.44
N ALA A 880 16.37 16.91 35.39
CA ALA A 880 17.49 16.04 35.03
C ALA A 880 18.52 15.94 36.17
N ARG A 881 18.77 17.05 36.89
CA ARG A 881 19.67 17.04 38.05
C ARG A 881 19.03 16.38 39.27
N ALA A 882 17.74 16.61 39.51
CA ALA A 882 16.97 16.00 40.59
C ALA A 882 16.97 14.47 40.45
N ALA A 883 16.71 13.96 39.24
CA ALA A 883 16.78 12.54 38.90
C ALA A 883 18.16 11.93 39.20
N GLN A 884 19.24 12.63 38.85
CA GLN A 884 20.61 12.17 39.12
C GLN A 884 21.03 12.25 40.59
N SER A 885 20.37 13.09 41.39
CA SER A 885 20.76 13.40 42.77
C SER A 885 19.95 12.65 43.83
N THR A 886 18.77 12.16 43.48
CA THR A 886 17.93 11.36 44.38
C THR A 886 18.47 9.94 44.53
N GLN A 887 18.25 9.34 45.70
CA GLN A 887 18.56 7.93 45.97
C GLN A 887 17.31 7.03 45.94
N ASP A 888 16.13 7.61 45.68
CA ASP A 888 14.87 6.90 45.56
C ASP A 888 14.59 6.55 44.09
N PRO A 889 14.52 5.25 43.72
CA PRO A 889 14.33 4.82 42.33
C PRO A 889 13.01 5.28 41.70
N VAL A 890 11.95 5.47 42.49
CA VAL A 890 10.65 5.93 41.98
C VAL A 890 10.74 7.41 41.60
N LEU A 891 11.50 8.19 42.36
CA LEU A 891 11.72 9.61 42.07
C LEU A 891 12.73 9.81 40.95
N GLU A 892 13.73 8.93 40.85
CA GLU A 892 14.66 8.93 39.71
C GLU A 892 13.88 8.76 38.41
N GLU A 893 12.98 7.77 38.35
CA GLU A 893 12.12 7.53 37.19
C GLU A 893 11.16 8.71 36.93
N LEU A 894 10.50 9.22 37.98
CA LEU A 894 9.55 10.33 37.86
C LEU A 894 10.22 11.62 37.37
N PHE A 895 11.34 12.03 37.97
CA PHE A 895 12.07 13.22 37.53
C PHE A 895 12.71 13.03 36.15
N GLY A 896 13.08 11.79 35.79
CA GLY A 896 13.48 11.45 34.42
C GLY A 896 12.35 11.70 33.42
N LYS A 897 11.13 11.21 33.70
CA LYS A 897 9.95 11.46 32.86
C LYS A 897 9.59 12.93 32.77
N LEU A 898 9.69 13.69 33.87
CA LEU A 898 9.46 15.14 33.87
C LEU A 898 10.50 15.86 33.00
N ALA A 899 11.77 15.48 33.05
CA ALA A 899 12.80 16.03 32.16
C ALA A 899 12.53 15.70 30.66
N ASP A 900 12.01 14.51 30.36
CA ASP A 900 11.60 14.15 29.00
C ASP A 900 10.38 14.97 28.53
N MET A 901 9.43 15.25 29.43
CA MET A 901 8.28 16.12 29.14
C MET A 901 8.72 17.55 28.81
N GLU A 902 9.63 18.13 29.60
CA GLU A 902 10.24 19.44 29.33
C GLU A 902 10.93 19.47 27.95
N SER A 903 11.66 18.41 27.61
CA SER A 903 12.32 18.29 26.30
C SER A 903 11.31 18.30 25.13
N GLN A 904 10.16 17.63 25.31
CA GLN A 904 9.09 17.61 24.32
C GLN A 904 8.39 18.97 24.20
N HIS A 905 8.20 19.67 25.32
CA HIS A 905 7.61 21.00 25.35
C HIS A 905 8.52 22.03 24.68
N ILE A 906 9.82 22.03 24.98
CA ILE A 906 10.84 22.85 24.30
C ILE A 906 10.81 22.63 22.78
N ALA A 907 10.71 21.39 22.32
CA ALA A 907 10.60 21.08 20.90
C ALA A 907 9.29 21.60 20.29
N THR A 908 8.21 21.62 21.07
CA THR A 908 6.90 22.17 20.66
C THR A 908 6.96 23.69 20.55
N LEU A 909 7.51 24.39 21.54
CA LEU A 909 7.73 25.85 21.48
C LEU A 909 8.63 26.22 20.29
N ALA A 910 9.67 25.44 20.01
CA ALA A 910 10.59 25.69 18.90
C ALA A 910 9.90 25.61 17.53
N ARG A 911 9.03 24.60 17.35
CA ARG A 911 8.18 24.48 16.15
C ARG A 911 7.16 25.62 16.09
N ARG A 912 6.44 25.88 17.18
CA ARG A 912 5.36 26.89 17.28
C ARG A 912 5.85 28.31 16.97
N TYR A 913 7.03 28.67 17.47
CA TYR A 913 7.59 30.02 17.31
C TYR A 913 8.67 30.12 16.23
N HIS A 914 8.88 29.06 15.44
CA HIS A 914 9.87 28.97 14.37
C HIS A 914 11.27 29.46 14.81
N THR A 915 11.76 28.93 15.92
CA THR A 915 13.04 29.31 16.54
C THR A 915 13.90 28.09 16.84
N GLU A 916 15.21 28.29 16.88
CA GLU A 916 16.14 27.26 17.33
C GLU A 916 16.11 27.12 18.86
N VAL A 917 16.24 25.88 19.33
CA VAL A 917 16.34 25.57 20.77
C VAL A 917 17.72 25.97 21.27
N PRO A 918 17.84 26.81 22.31
CA PRO A 918 19.13 27.09 22.91
C PRO A 918 19.76 25.82 23.50
N PRO A 919 21.10 25.68 23.49
CA PRO A 919 21.75 24.51 24.06
C PRO A 919 21.45 24.40 25.57
N PRO A 920 21.28 23.19 26.11
CA PRO A 920 20.93 23.00 27.52
C PRO A 920 22.02 23.52 28.46
N THR A 921 21.60 24.07 29.59
CA THR A 921 22.51 24.63 30.60
C THR A 921 23.27 23.48 31.29
N LYS A 922 24.59 23.40 31.06
CA LYS A 922 25.45 22.31 31.59
C LYS A 922 25.67 22.34 33.11
N THR A 923 25.34 23.45 33.78
CA THR A 923 25.59 23.67 35.20
C THR A 923 24.33 24.21 35.88
N PHE A 924 23.73 23.42 36.77
CA PHE A 924 22.59 23.81 37.59
C PHE A 924 22.93 23.61 39.07
N ASP A 925 22.79 24.67 39.88
CA ASP A 925 23.12 24.68 41.31
C ASP A 925 21.83 24.60 42.12
N LEU A 926 21.60 23.44 42.74
CA LEU A 926 20.38 23.13 43.50
C LEU A 926 20.26 24.01 44.75
N GLU A 927 21.36 24.43 45.37
CA GLU A 927 21.32 25.30 46.57
C GLU A 927 20.86 26.71 46.19
N ARG A 928 21.37 27.25 45.08
CA ARG A 928 20.89 28.53 44.53
C ARG A 928 19.45 28.47 44.07
N ALA A 929 19.05 27.34 43.47
CA ALA A 929 17.68 27.11 43.04
C ALA A 929 16.69 27.11 44.22
N THR A 930 17.10 26.53 45.35
CA THR A 930 16.30 26.49 46.59
C THR A 930 16.10 27.90 47.18
N ILE A 931 17.16 28.71 47.21
CA ILE A 931 17.08 30.13 47.61
C ILE A 931 16.16 30.91 46.66
N TYR A 932 16.29 30.68 45.35
CA TYR A 932 15.46 31.32 44.34
C TYR A 932 13.99 30.91 44.46
N ALA A 933 13.70 29.67 44.84
CA ALA A 933 12.35 29.17 45.11
C ALA A 933 11.73 29.79 46.39
N GLY A 934 12.54 30.35 47.30
CA GLY A 934 12.10 30.92 48.58
C GLY A 934 11.88 29.86 49.66
N ILE A 935 12.62 28.75 49.56
CA ILE A 935 12.58 27.65 50.52
C ILE A 935 13.80 27.79 51.44
N ASP A 936 13.56 28.02 52.74
CA ASP A 936 14.63 28.31 53.72
C ASP A 936 15.42 27.07 54.19
N LYS A 937 15.05 25.88 53.72
CA LYS A 937 15.66 24.59 54.11
C LYS A 937 16.52 24.00 53.00
N ARG A 938 17.62 23.34 53.37
CA ARG A 938 18.39 22.50 52.44
C ARG A 938 17.50 21.33 51.96
N PRO A 939 17.52 20.98 50.66
CA PRO A 939 16.74 19.85 50.16
C PRO A 939 17.39 18.54 50.64
N ASP A 940 16.87 17.98 51.72
CA ASP A 940 17.40 16.77 52.34
C ASP A 940 16.52 15.54 52.04
N GLY A 941 15.37 15.70 51.35
CA GLY A 941 14.53 14.59 50.94
C GLY A 941 13.61 14.80 49.73
N PRO A 942 12.95 13.71 49.27
CA PRO A 942 11.99 13.67 48.15
C PRO A 942 10.95 14.78 48.08
N ILE A 943 10.37 15.12 49.24
CA ILE A 943 9.30 16.10 49.34
C ILE A 943 9.84 17.50 49.07
N ASP A 944 11.07 17.78 49.50
CA ASP A 944 11.71 19.07 49.27
C ASP A 944 11.95 19.29 47.77
N LEU A 945 12.29 18.24 47.01
CA LEU A 945 12.44 18.33 45.55
C LEU A 945 11.11 18.64 44.85
N PHE A 946 10.00 18.04 45.28
CA PHE A 946 8.67 18.39 44.78
C PHE A 946 8.26 19.82 45.15
N GLU A 947 8.53 20.25 46.38
CA GLU A 947 8.21 21.61 46.83
C GLU A 947 9.02 22.66 46.07
N ILE A 948 10.29 22.37 45.77
CA ILE A 948 11.12 23.19 44.89
C ILE A 948 10.53 23.23 43.47
N ALA A 949 10.20 22.08 42.87
CA ALA A 949 9.61 22.00 41.53
C ALA A 949 8.32 22.83 41.43
N ILE A 950 7.38 22.62 42.36
CA ILE A 950 6.11 23.36 42.40
C ILE A 950 6.35 24.86 42.56
N ALA A 951 7.33 25.26 43.38
CA ALA A 951 7.65 26.67 43.57
C ALA A 951 8.28 27.31 42.32
N PHE A 952 9.04 26.55 41.53
CA PHE A 952 9.58 27.01 40.24
C PHE A 952 8.46 27.26 39.23
N GLU A 953 7.60 26.28 38.99
CA GLU A 953 6.50 26.45 38.02
C GLU A 953 5.50 27.50 38.50
N GLN A 954 5.23 27.58 39.80
CA GLN A 954 4.36 28.63 40.34
C GLN A 954 4.94 30.03 40.11
N ARG A 955 6.26 30.20 40.21
CA ARG A 955 6.92 31.48 39.89
C ARG A 955 6.87 31.80 38.40
N ALA A 956 6.94 30.80 37.53
CA ALA A 956 6.74 30.98 36.09
C ALA A 956 5.31 31.46 35.80
N VAL A 957 4.30 30.81 36.41
CA VAL A 957 2.89 31.25 36.36
C VAL A 957 2.76 32.70 36.82
N ASP A 958 3.31 33.06 37.98
CA ASP A 958 3.21 34.41 38.56
C ASP A 958 3.91 35.45 37.67
N PHE A 959 5.07 35.09 37.11
CA PHE A 959 5.82 35.94 36.19
C PHE A 959 5.01 36.22 34.92
N PHE A 960 4.52 35.19 34.23
CA PHE A 960 3.77 35.38 33.00
C PHE A 960 2.42 36.05 33.24
N THR A 961 1.73 35.73 34.33
CA THR A 961 0.47 36.40 34.72
C THR A 961 0.70 37.90 34.96
N SER A 962 1.70 38.25 35.78
CA SER A 962 2.00 39.67 36.08
C SER A 962 2.44 40.46 34.84
N ARG A 963 3.15 39.82 33.90
CA ARG A 963 3.51 40.43 32.60
C ARG A 963 2.31 40.57 31.67
N GLY A 964 1.40 39.61 31.66
CA GLY A 964 0.15 39.68 30.92
C GLY A 964 -0.77 40.80 31.43
N ASP A 965 -0.84 41.00 32.75
CA ASP A 965 -1.70 42.02 33.36
C ASP A 965 -1.28 43.46 33.02
N VAL A 966 0.03 43.69 32.82
CA VAL A 966 0.56 45.01 32.42
C VAL A 966 0.53 45.25 30.91
N ALA A 967 0.31 44.21 30.11
CA ALA A 967 0.23 44.33 28.66
C ALA A 967 -1.13 44.89 28.22
N PRO A 968 -1.20 45.69 27.12
CA PRO A 968 -2.46 46.24 26.64
C PRO A 968 -3.51 45.16 26.37
N GLU A 969 -4.76 45.42 26.75
CA GLU A 969 -5.88 44.50 26.54
C GLU A 969 -6.10 44.21 25.05
N GLY A 970 -6.18 42.93 24.69
CA GLY A 970 -6.29 42.48 23.30
C GLY A 970 -4.99 42.55 22.48
N SER A 971 -3.83 42.86 23.09
CA SER A 971 -2.55 42.82 22.39
C SER A 971 -2.02 41.39 22.20
N PRO A 972 -1.32 41.08 21.09
CA PRO A 972 -0.67 39.78 20.89
C PRO A 972 0.30 39.40 22.01
N GLU A 973 0.91 40.40 22.65
CA GLU A 973 1.79 40.23 23.81
C GLU A 973 1.04 39.70 25.03
N ARG A 974 -0.13 40.26 25.35
CA ARG A 974 -0.98 39.80 26.45
C ARG A 974 -1.50 38.38 26.19
N GLU A 975 -1.83 38.08 24.94
CA GLU A 975 -2.28 36.76 24.54
C GLU A 975 -1.20 35.70 24.74
N LEU A 976 0.03 36.00 24.30
CA LEU A 976 1.20 35.15 24.48
C LEU A 976 1.51 34.90 25.96
N TYR A 977 1.50 35.94 26.80
CA TYR A 977 1.72 35.77 28.24
C TYR A 977 0.61 34.96 28.92
N SER A 978 -0.63 35.10 28.47
CA SER A 978 -1.76 34.31 28.99
C SER A 978 -1.67 32.84 28.59
N GLU A 979 -1.17 32.54 27.39
CA GLU A 979 -0.91 31.17 26.91
C GLU A 979 0.17 30.51 27.76
N LEU A 980 1.33 31.14 27.87
CA LEU A 980 2.46 30.64 28.66
C LEU A 980 2.07 30.44 30.14
N ALA A 981 1.34 31.38 30.74
CA ALA A 981 0.84 31.23 32.11
C ALA A 981 -0.15 30.06 32.28
N ALA A 982 -0.83 29.63 31.21
CA ALA A 982 -1.77 28.51 31.25
C ALA A 982 -1.05 27.16 31.17
N GLU A 983 -0.01 27.05 30.33
CA GLU A 983 0.82 25.86 30.23
C GLU A 983 1.51 25.55 31.56
N GLU A 984 2.10 26.57 32.19
CA GLU A 984 2.77 26.44 33.50
C GLU A 984 1.81 26.05 34.65
N ARG A 985 0.54 26.46 34.56
CA ARG A 985 -0.48 26.09 35.55
C ARG A 985 -0.77 24.59 35.53
N ASP A 986 -0.70 23.95 34.36
CA ASP A 986 -0.89 22.52 34.22
C ASP A 986 0.26 21.75 34.86
N HIS A 987 1.50 22.23 34.70
CA HIS A 987 2.68 21.65 35.35
C HIS A 987 2.58 21.74 36.88
N VAL A 988 2.16 22.90 37.42
CA VAL A 988 1.88 23.05 38.87
C VAL A 988 0.84 22.04 39.35
N GLN A 989 -0.25 21.85 38.61
CA GLN A 989 -1.33 20.93 38.97
C GLN A 989 -0.87 19.46 38.93
N LEU A 990 -0.10 19.09 37.92
CA LEU A 990 0.50 17.76 37.79
C LEU A 990 1.42 17.47 38.97
N LEU A 991 2.37 18.37 39.25
CA LEU A 991 3.33 18.21 40.35
C LEU A 991 2.65 18.16 41.73
N ARG A 992 1.60 18.98 41.96
CA ARG A 992 0.80 18.89 43.19
C ARG A 992 0.07 17.56 43.31
N THR A 993 -0.43 17.02 42.20
CA THR A 993 -1.11 15.72 42.15
C THR A 993 -0.12 14.60 42.45
N GLU A 994 1.05 14.61 41.82
CA GLU A 994 2.13 13.65 42.07
C GLU A 994 2.61 13.71 43.53
N LEU A 995 2.86 14.91 44.07
CA LEU A 995 3.22 15.08 45.49
C LEU A 995 2.13 14.52 46.42
N ALA A 996 0.86 14.75 46.12
CA ALA A 996 -0.25 14.22 46.92
C ALA A 996 -0.33 12.68 46.86
N ARG A 997 -0.08 12.08 45.69
CA ARG A 997 -0.05 10.62 45.52
C ARG A 997 1.16 10.00 46.20
N TYR A 998 2.32 10.63 46.06
CA TYR A 998 3.56 10.23 46.73
C TYR A 998 3.40 10.24 48.26
N ARG A 999 2.83 11.31 48.83
CA ARG A 999 2.49 11.38 50.27
C ARG A 999 1.51 10.29 50.73
N GLN A 1000 0.71 9.73 49.82
CA GLN A 1000 -0.24 8.64 50.08
C GLN A 1000 0.33 7.25 49.80
N GLY A 1001 1.61 7.13 49.38
CA GLY A 1001 2.21 5.86 48.97
C GLY A 1001 1.56 5.22 47.75
N LYS A 1002 0.86 6.00 46.93
CA LYS A 1002 0.23 5.55 45.69
C LYS A 1002 1.23 5.67 44.53
N PRO A 1003 1.19 4.77 43.53
CA PRO A 1003 2.01 4.92 42.33
C PRO A 1003 1.67 6.25 41.62
N GLY A 1004 2.66 6.87 40.97
CA GLY A 1004 2.47 8.10 40.19
C GLY A 1004 1.46 7.93 39.05
N LEU A 1005 1.01 9.04 38.46
CA LEU A 1005 0.18 9.02 37.23
C LEU A 1005 1.03 8.82 35.96
N LEU A 1006 2.33 9.18 36.02
CA LEU A 1006 3.28 9.17 34.91
C LEU A 1006 4.08 7.87 34.81
#